data_AF-A0A1J4KGA3-F1
#
_entry.id   AF-A0A1J4KGA3-F1
#
_cell.length_a   1.000
_cell.length_b   1.000
_cell.length_c   1.000
_cell.angle_alpha   90.00
_cell.angle_beta   90.00
_cell.angle_gamma   90.00
#
_symmetry.space_group_name_H-M   'P 1'
#
loop_
_entity.id
_entity.type
_entity.pdbx_description
1 polymer ?
#
loop_
_entity_poly.entity_id
_entity_poly.type
_entity_poly.pdbx_seq_one_letter_code
_entity_poly.pdbx_strand_id
1 'polypeptide(L)'
;MNNYQNFDFIQEKGIQISDLLFSQTTLTDWVQSVRDEYNYSCEFPEETFSKLNEITKSDKDLNGALRGICFDPDCPENSIILFQYIFFPESKEDHQDENYEEEQNENDFDIDDSFSQEIKLTMTSEELEMKQNDQIENLSNILEISKDVSLLLLKRYNWSTDRIVSDFCDNHQEILNLLHIKEEDLNNSLSFRVIKGNFECGICFCECDEIYELYCAHKFCRECWCDYIKSSVEKGSSTIHCMEENCDAEIMPSDVSRLCGEEIGTAYKKYILDEQVNSNNQLLHCTAPGCKNVLTLESVGICNIATCPCGKRICWKCKEDVHVPMKCGQMKEWNDCAESMLCLVREQRKWENREKKIMEWRRNHIGEIQSFYEEKIEKSKQEKVEKDENERTEIERLIAQFKSEPNNQEIKEKIEKKEREHKINEQERQKEIESLENELHNFLIGIRDSNYSDFYMRNVRESEELREWSKREHTTEELLDHITRKCPKCGRRIEKDGGCNFMQCSQCSFQFCWVCGSDWSTHGDHFICNKFDGTVLNEVDDEDIGFEDNEEIGDLDPKDFLYKKQSLPPMNEENITSFNKFNHYFKRYMMHIKAHKLELKYRDSYRQNLLQDFLHEMSERTANEFIHRIFKAIDIARSTLTFSYPAAYLWKNGSRGLIFFETYQSNLEIAMEKLVGMVERNLDDNTSHFEHFTEMLEKYTNIMLSETDKYMY
;
A
#
# COMPACT_ATOMS: atom_id res chain seq x y z
N MET A 1 -23.34 -34.38 1.91
CA MET A 1 -24.69 -34.04 1.39
C MET A 1 -24.87 -32.56 1.66
N ASN A 2 -25.02 -31.75 0.61
CA ASN A 2 -25.09 -30.29 0.70
C ASN A 2 -26.46 -29.85 1.23
N ASN A 3 -26.47 -29.09 2.33
CA ASN A 3 -27.66 -28.46 2.91
C ASN A 3 -27.81 -26.99 2.47
N TYR A 4 -27.47 -26.63 1.22
CA TYR A 4 -27.71 -25.26 0.72
C TYR A 4 -29.13 -25.14 0.14
N GLN A 5 -29.90 -24.17 0.63
CA GLN A 5 -31.20 -23.82 0.06
C GLN A 5 -31.04 -22.86 -1.13
N ASN A 6 -32.02 -22.83 -2.03
CA ASN A 6 -32.03 -21.94 -3.19
C ASN A 6 -32.09 -20.46 -2.73
N PHE A 7 -31.18 -19.61 -3.22
CA PHE A 7 -31.07 -18.18 -2.89
C PHE A 7 -32.35 -17.39 -3.19
N ASP A 8 -33.03 -17.67 -4.31
CA ASP A 8 -34.29 -17.00 -4.69
C ASP A 8 -35.42 -17.30 -3.69
N PHE A 9 -35.41 -18.52 -3.13
CA PHE A 9 -36.36 -18.94 -2.10
C PHE A 9 -36.08 -18.24 -0.76
N ILE A 10 -34.82 -17.90 -0.46
CA ILE A 10 -34.44 -17.16 0.74
C ILE A 10 -34.85 -15.68 0.61
N GLN A 11 -34.63 -15.06 -0.55
CA GLN A 11 -34.98 -13.66 -0.80
C GLN A 11 -36.49 -13.39 -0.79
N GLU A 12 -37.31 -14.21 -1.49
CA GLU A 12 -38.78 -14.07 -1.53
C GLU A 12 -39.38 -14.17 -0.13
N LYS A 13 -38.83 -15.08 0.69
CA LYS A 13 -39.22 -15.24 2.09
C LYS A 13 -38.75 -14.09 2.97
N GLY A 14 -37.54 -13.57 2.77
CA GLY A 14 -37.01 -12.43 3.52
C GLY A 14 -37.87 -11.17 3.36
N ILE A 15 -38.28 -10.84 2.14
CA ILE A 15 -39.12 -9.66 1.86
C ILE A 15 -40.55 -9.86 2.40
N GLN A 16 -41.13 -11.06 2.23
CA GLN A 16 -42.45 -11.39 2.80
C GLN A 16 -42.47 -11.28 4.33
N ILE A 17 -41.38 -11.64 5.00
CA ILE A 17 -41.22 -11.52 6.45
C ILE A 17 -41.00 -10.06 6.87
N SER A 18 -40.21 -9.31 6.10
CA SER A 18 -40.03 -7.86 6.29
C SER A 18 -41.38 -7.12 6.29
N ASP A 19 -42.20 -7.28 5.26
CA ASP A 19 -43.50 -6.56 5.14
C ASP A 19 -44.48 -6.89 6.28
N LEU A 20 -44.45 -8.15 6.76
CA LEU A 20 -45.25 -8.59 7.92
C LEU A 20 -44.72 -8.03 9.24
N LEU A 21 -43.42 -7.82 9.38
CA LEU A 21 -42.81 -7.19 10.56
C LEU A 21 -43.03 -5.68 10.58
N PHE A 22 -42.90 -4.99 9.44
CA PHE A 22 -43.10 -3.53 9.34
C PHE A 22 -44.56 -3.09 9.42
N SER A 23 -45.52 -3.99 9.14
CA SER A 23 -46.95 -3.71 9.32
C SER A 23 -47.45 -3.88 10.77
N GLN A 24 -46.60 -4.40 11.68
CA GLN A 24 -46.91 -4.56 13.10
C GLN A 24 -46.20 -3.48 13.94
N THR A 25 -46.95 -2.51 14.46
CA THR A 25 -46.42 -1.35 15.23
C THR A 25 -45.68 -1.71 16.51
N THR A 26 -45.86 -2.92 17.04
CA THR A 26 -45.21 -3.40 18.27
C THR A 26 -43.82 -4.02 18.05
N LEU A 27 -43.43 -4.26 16.80
CA LEU A 27 -42.14 -4.90 16.44
C LEU A 27 -41.16 -3.95 15.75
N THR A 28 -41.61 -2.76 15.37
CA THR A 28 -40.82 -1.75 14.66
C THR A 28 -39.57 -1.34 15.43
N ASP A 29 -39.67 -1.17 16.75
CA ASP A 29 -38.53 -0.82 17.62
C ASP A 29 -37.45 -1.91 17.66
N TRP A 30 -37.86 -3.18 17.63
CA TRP A 30 -36.92 -4.29 17.61
C TRP A 30 -36.24 -4.43 16.25
N VAL A 31 -36.97 -4.23 15.16
CA VAL A 31 -36.42 -4.27 13.80
C VAL A 31 -35.39 -3.15 13.58
N GLN A 32 -35.68 -1.93 14.06
CA GLN A 32 -34.72 -0.82 13.98
C GLN A 32 -33.47 -1.09 14.83
N SER A 33 -33.62 -1.65 16.04
CA SER A 33 -32.50 -2.06 16.89
C SER A 33 -31.57 -3.07 16.20
N VAL A 34 -32.12 -3.99 15.39
CA VAL A 34 -31.32 -4.96 14.63
C VAL A 34 -30.59 -4.31 13.45
N ARG A 35 -31.23 -3.35 12.76
CA ARG A 35 -30.62 -2.58 11.67
C ARG A 35 -29.45 -1.75 12.17
N ASP A 36 -29.63 -1.04 13.27
CA ASP A 36 -28.60 -0.16 13.83
C ASP A 36 -27.38 -0.98 14.25
N GLU A 37 -27.60 -2.14 14.85
CA GLU A 37 -26.52 -3.06 15.25
C GLU A 37 -25.80 -3.68 14.04
N TYR A 38 -26.50 -3.96 12.95
CA TYR A 38 -25.89 -4.43 11.71
C TYR A 38 -25.14 -3.32 10.94
N ASN A 39 -25.68 -2.10 10.85
CA ASN A 39 -24.99 -0.97 10.23
C ASN A 39 -23.71 -0.59 11.00
N TYR A 40 -23.68 -0.86 12.30
CA TYR A 40 -22.51 -0.67 13.15
C TYR A 40 -21.48 -1.81 13.06
N SER A 41 -21.93 -3.08 12.97
CA SER A 41 -21.05 -4.26 13.10
C SER A 41 -20.83 -5.08 11.82
N CYS A 42 -21.60 -4.80 10.77
CA CYS A 42 -21.70 -5.58 9.52
C CYS A 42 -22.05 -7.07 9.72
N GLU A 43 -22.56 -7.43 10.90
CA GLU A 43 -23.02 -8.77 11.29
C GLU A 43 -24.39 -8.65 11.97
N PHE A 44 -25.26 -9.66 11.88
CA PHE A 44 -26.56 -9.61 12.58
C PHE A 44 -26.42 -10.08 14.04
N PRO A 45 -27.20 -9.51 14.99
CA PRO A 45 -27.14 -9.91 16.41
C PRO A 45 -27.48 -11.39 16.62
N GLU A 46 -26.75 -12.08 17.49
CA GLU A 46 -26.90 -13.54 17.70
C GLU A 46 -28.32 -13.95 18.15
N GLU A 47 -28.99 -13.09 18.93
CA GLU A 47 -30.36 -13.32 19.40
C GLU A 47 -31.43 -13.04 18.34
N THR A 48 -31.07 -12.37 17.24
CA THR A 48 -31.99 -12.00 16.15
C THR A 48 -32.73 -13.21 15.62
N PHE A 49 -31.99 -14.30 15.41
CA PHE A 49 -32.56 -15.56 14.95
C PHE A 49 -33.51 -16.18 15.98
N SER A 50 -33.09 -16.24 17.25
CA SER A 50 -33.88 -16.83 18.33
C SER A 50 -35.18 -16.08 18.60
N LYS A 51 -35.13 -14.75 18.51
CA LYS A 51 -36.26 -13.84 18.74
C LYS A 51 -37.24 -13.82 17.55
N LEU A 52 -36.73 -13.86 16.31
CA LEU A 52 -37.55 -14.07 15.11
C LEU A 52 -38.30 -15.42 15.20
N ASN A 53 -37.65 -16.46 15.72
CA ASN A 53 -38.24 -17.79 15.94
C ASN A 53 -39.22 -17.83 17.15
N GLU A 54 -39.19 -16.85 18.05
CA GLU A 54 -40.15 -16.71 19.15
C GLU A 54 -41.41 -15.97 18.71
N ILE A 55 -41.26 -14.85 17.98
CA ILE A 55 -42.36 -14.06 17.40
C ILE A 55 -43.26 -14.91 16.50
N THR A 56 -42.66 -15.82 15.75
CA THR A 56 -43.34 -16.72 14.81
C THR A 56 -44.06 -17.89 15.49
N LYS A 57 -43.84 -18.15 16.79
CA LYS A 57 -44.65 -19.13 17.55
C LYS A 57 -45.97 -18.55 18.03
N SER A 58 -46.06 -17.23 18.18
CA SER A 58 -47.25 -16.49 18.62
C SER A 58 -48.12 -15.94 17.48
N ASP A 59 -47.57 -15.78 16.27
CA ASP A 59 -48.26 -15.24 15.10
C ASP A 59 -48.40 -16.31 14.00
N LYS A 60 -49.65 -16.64 13.63
CA LYS A 60 -49.94 -17.72 12.67
C LYS A 60 -49.52 -17.40 11.24
N ASP A 61 -49.51 -16.13 10.85
CA ASP A 61 -49.21 -15.69 9.49
C ASP A 61 -47.69 -15.64 9.28
N LEU A 62 -46.94 -15.13 10.26
CA LEU A 62 -45.47 -15.19 10.33
C LEU A 62 -44.95 -16.64 10.41
N ASN A 63 -45.63 -17.53 11.15
CA ASN A 63 -45.31 -18.96 11.18
C ASN A 63 -45.52 -19.63 9.81
N GLY A 64 -46.60 -19.26 9.12
CA GLY A 64 -46.89 -19.71 7.75
C GLY A 64 -45.81 -19.29 6.76
N ALA A 65 -45.28 -18.07 6.89
CA ALA A 65 -44.23 -17.52 6.04
C ALA A 65 -42.90 -18.28 6.17
N LEU A 66 -42.51 -18.68 7.39
CA LEU A 66 -41.26 -19.41 7.66
C LEU A 66 -41.26 -20.90 7.28
N ARG A 67 -42.41 -21.49 6.91
CA ARG A 67 -42.46 -22.93 6.55
C ARG A 67 -41.60 -23.22 5.32
N GLY A 68 -40.66 -24.15 5.49
CA GLY A 68 -39.79 -24.65 4.43
C GLY A 68 -38.39 -24.03 4.40
N ILE A 69 -38.09 -23.04 5.25
CA ILE A 69 -36.74 -22.49 5.43
C ILE A 69 -35.96 -23.43 6.36
N CYS A 70 -34.78 -23.86 5.92
CA CYS A 70 -33.88 -24.74 6.64
C CYS A 70 -32.78 -23.88 7.24
N PHE A 71 -32.89 -23.64 8.55
CA PHE A 71 -31.86 -22.97 9.31
C PHE A 71 -30.84 -24.00 9.76
N ASP A 72 -29.68 -23.99 9.11
CA ASP A 72 -28.55 -24.83 9.49
C ASP A 72 -27.56 -23.96 10.29
N PRO A 73 -27.41 -24.17 11.63
CA PRO A 73 -26.47 -23.42 12.44
C PRO A 73 -25.01 -23.58 12.00
N ASP A 74 -24.72 -24.65 11.27
CA ASP A 74 -23.40 -24.98 10.75
C ASP A 74 -23.15 -24.42 9.32
N CYS A 75 -24.11 -23.64 8.78
CA CYS A 75 -24.02 -22.99 7.46
C CYS A 75 -24.63 -21.56 7.53
N PRO A 76 -23.90 -20.58 8.06
CA PRO A 76 -24.42 -19.25 8.40
C PRO A 76 -24.75 -18.37 7.18
N GLU A 77 -24.27 -18.69 5.98
CA GLU A 77 -24.45 -17.81 4.80
C GLU A 77 -25.93 -17.66 4.40
N ASN A 78 -26.73 -18.72 4.46
CA ASN A 78 -28.17 -18.65 4.15
C ASN A 78 -28.95 -17.80 5.17
N SER A 79 -28.49 -17.77 6.44
CA SER A 79 -29.12 -17.00 7.52
C SER A 79 -28.75 -15.52 7.46
N ILE A 80 -27.51 -15.20 7.08
CA ILE A 80 -27.03 -13.83 6.90
C ILE A 80 -27.69 -13.18 5.68
N ILE A 81 -27.78 -13.89 4.56
CA ILE A 81 -28.46 -13.42 3.33
C ILE A 81 -29.96 -13.21 3.60
N LEU A 82 -30.61 -14.12 4.34
CA LEU A 82 -32.01 -13.95 4.73
C LEU A 82 -32.22 -12.69 5.58
N PHE A 83 -31.34 -12.44 6.55
CA PHE A 83 -31.42 -11.27 7.42
C PHE A 83 -31.13 -9.97 6.68
N GLN A 84 -30.25 -9.97 5.68
CA GLN A 84 -30.06 -8.82 4.79
C GLN A 84 -31.38 -8.42 4.11
N TYR A 85 -32.17 -9.37 3.61
CA TYR A 85 -33.46 -9.06 2.99
C TYR A 85 -34.62 -8.77 3.98
N ILE A 86 -34.53 -9.24 5.23
CA ILE A 86 -35.53 -8.94 6.27
C ILE A 86 -35.32 -7.54 6.86
N PHE A 87 -34.08 -7.20 7.19
CA PHE A 87 -33.75 -5.96 7.89
C PHE A 87 -33.27 -4.87 6.95
N PHE A 88 -32.73 -5.16 5.78
CA PHE A 88 -32.33 -4.14 4.80
C PHE A 88 -32.96 -4.41 3.43
N PRO A 89 -34.30 -4.50 3.35
CA PRO A 89 -34.99 -4.60 2.07
C PRO A 89 -34.65 -3.36 1.25
N GLU A 90 -34.04 -3.52 0.07
CA GLU A 90 -33.74 -2.38 -0.81
C GLU A 90 -35.04 -1.69 -1.25
N SER A 91 -35.40 -0.62 -0.55
CA SER A 91 -36.20 0.51 -1.01
C SER A 91 -36.27 1.52 0.14
N LYS A 92 -36.22 2.84 -0.03
CA LYS A 92 -36.01 3.78 -1.16
C LYS A 92 -35.74 5.07 -0.36
N GLU A 93 -34.74 5.89 -0.69
CA GLU A 93 -34.49 7.18 -0.02
C GLU A 93 -33.61 7.14 1.26
N ASP A 94 -32.36 6.67 1.21
CA ASP A 94 -31.43 6.81 2.36
C ASP A 94 -30.40 7.93 2.11
N HIS A 95 -30.80 9.12 2.55
CA HIS A 95 -29.90 10.16 3.05
C HIS A 95 -29.91 10.10 4.58
N GLN A 96 -28.71 10.32 5.17
CA GLN A 96 -28.52 11.11 6.41
C GLN A 96 -28.89 10.39 7.73
N ASP A 97 -28.12 10.47 8.83
CA ASP A 97 -27.50 11.65 9.41
C ASP A 97 -26.37 11.29 10.41
N GLU A 98 -25.29 12.08 10.43
CA GLU A 98 -24.59 12.41 11.67
C GLU A 98 -24.94 13.86 12.01
N ASN A 99 -25.77 14.07 13.05
CA ASN A 99 -26.19 15.38 13.54
C ASN A 99 -25.14 15.94 14.53
N TYR A 100 -24.51 17.06 14.17
CA TYR A 100 -23.94 18.03 15.10
C TYR A 100 -25.00 19.11 15.36
N GLU A 101 -25.25 19.47 16.62
CA GLU A 101 -26.31 20.41 17.01
C GLU A 101 -26.14 21.81 16.37
N GLU A 102 -27.20 22.24 15.68
CA GLU A 102 -27.39 23.55 15.07
C GLU A 102 -27.73 24.62 16.12
N GLU A 103 -26.95 25.71 16.17
CA GLU A 103 -27.47 27.01 16.59
C GLU A 103 -28.17 27.65 15.38
N GLN A 104 -29.51 27.65 15.41
CA GLN A 104 -30.36 28.37 14.45
C GLN A 104 -30.17 29.88 14.62
N ASN A 105 -29.52 30.50 13.64
CA ASN A 105 -29.75 31.89 13.27
C ASN A 105 -30.24 31.92 11.83
N GLU A 106 -31.55 31.82 11.64
CA GLU A 106 -32.20 32.27 10.41
C GLU A 106 -32.07 33.78 10.30
N ASN A 107 -31.24 34.25 9.38
CA ASN A 107 -31.49 35.49 8.68
C ASN A 107 -31.37 35.20 7.19
N ASP A 108 -32.51 35.28 6.50
CA ASP A 108 -32.60 35.54 5.06
C ASP A 108 -31.53 36.57 4.68
N PHE A 109 -30.58 36.18 3.84
CA PHE A 109 -29.83 37.14 3.05
C PHE A 109 -29.73 36.62 1.61
N ASP A 110 -30.36 37.39 0.74
CA ASP A 110 -30.40 37.22 -0.70
C ASP A 110 -29.03 36.87 -1.27
N ILE A 111 -29.03 35.93 -2.22
CA ILE A 111 -27.90 35.62 -3.10
C ILE A 111 -27.52 36.89 -3.84
N ASP A 112 -26.43 37.52 -3.41
CA ASP A 112 -25.66 38.43 -4.24
C ASP A 112 -24.65 37.60 -5.04
N ASP A 113 -24.87 37.56 -6.36
CA ASP A 113 -24.08 36.90 -7.39
C ASP A 113 -22.73 37.61 -7.60
N SER A 114 -21.94 37.75 -6.52
CA SER A 114 -20.57 38.24 -6.61
C SER A 114 -19.68 37.69 -5.49
N PHE A 115 -18.83 36.72 -5.87
CA PHE A 115 -17.55 36.29 -5.27
C PHE A 115 -17.37 34.76 -5.23
N SER A 116 -17.34 34.14 -6.40
CA SER A 116 -16.64 32.87 -6.61
C SER A 116 -15.14 33.13 -6.59
N GLN A 117 -14.52 33.22 -5.42
CA GLN A 117 -13.06 33.18 -5.34
C GLN A 117 -12.64 31.71 -5.47
N GLU A 118 -12.14 31.32 -6.65
CA GLU A 118 -11.64 29.96 -6.91
C GLU A 118 -10.64 29.54 -5.83
N ILE A 119 -10.91 28.43 -5.13
CA ILE A 119 -9.98 27.86 -4.15
C ILE A 119 -8.73 27.41 -4.91
N LYS A 120 -7.62 28.10 -4.67
CA LYS A 120 -6.39 27.90 -5.41
C LYS A 120 -5.58 26.72 -4.84
N LEU A 121 -5.72 25.55 -5.47
CA LEU A 121 -5.05 24.31 -5.06
C LEU A 121 -3.53 24.30 -5.29
N THR A 122 -3.02 25.14 -6.19
CA THR A 122 -1.60 25.18 -6.55
C THR A 122 -1.11 26.58 -6.81
N MET A 123 0.19 26.77 -6.59
CA MET A 123 0.90 27.98 -6.93
C MET A 123 1.92 27.72 -8.05
N THR A 124 2.09 28.69 -8.93
CA THR A 124 3.20 28.71 -9.88
C THR A 124 4.48 29.22 -9.21
N SER A 125 5.64 28.97 -9.83
CA SER A 125 6.91 29.52 -9.34
C SER A 125 6.90 31.05 -9.30
N GLU A 126 6.22 31.71 -10.24
CA GLU A 126 6.10 33.17 -10.31
C GLU A 126 5.26 33.71 -9.15
N GLU A 127 4.16 33.05 -8.82
CA GLU A 127 3.29 33.43 -7.70
C GLU A 127 3.98 33.22 -6.35
N LEU A 128 4.83 32.20 -6.25
CA LEU A 128 5.66 31.98 -5.07
C LEU A 128 6.71 33.08 -4.93
N GLU A 129 7.38 33.48 -6.02
CA GLU A 129 8.34 34.61 -6.02
C GLU A 129 7.64 35.93 -5.63
N MET A 130 6.40 36.17 -6.10
CA MET A 130 5.61 37.32 -5.67
C MET A 130 5.35 37.31 -4.16
N LYS A 131 4.88 36.17 -3.60
CA LYS A 131 4.66 36.06 -2.15
C LYS A 131 5.95 36.26 -1.35
N GLN A 132 7.08 35.73 -1.82
CA GLN A 132 8.38 35.96 -1.18
C GLN A 132 8.70 37.46 -1.13
N ASN A 133 8.54 38.16 -2.25
CA ASN A 133 8.81 39.60 -2.32
C ASN A 133 7.88 40.40 -1.39
N ASP A 134 6.61 40.03 -1.30
CA ASP A 134 5.66 40.63 -0.38
C ASP A 134 6.07 40.41 1.09
N GLN A 135 6.53 39.20 1.45
CA GLN A 135 7.03 38.91 2.80
C GLN A 135 8.30 39.71 3.12
N ILE A 136 9.23 39.82 2.17
CA ILE A 136 10.45 40.63 2.31
C ILE A 136 10.09 42.09 2.52
N GLU A 137 9.17 42.63 1.74
CA GLU A 137 8.74 44.03 1.83
C GLU A 137 8.00 44.32 3.14
N ASN A 138 7.09 43.43 3.54
CA ASN A 138 6.38 43.55 4.81
C ASN A 138 7.35 43.52 6.01
N LEU A 139 8.30 42.59 6.02
CA LEU A 139 9.29 42.50 7.10
C LEU A 139 10.22 43.71 7.12
N SER A 140 10.65 44.19 5.95
CA SER A 140 11.46 45.40 5.78
C SER A 140 10.74 46.62 6.36
N ASN A 141 9.44 46.75 6.13
CA ASN A 141 8.62 47.83 6.67
C ASN A 141 8.38 47.71 8.19
N ILE A 142 8.15 46.50 8.71
CA ILE A 142 7.86 46.28 10.14
C ILE A 142 9.10 46.54 11.01
N LEU A 143 10.26 46.06 10.58
CA LEU A 143 11.51 46.18 11.33
C LEU A 143 12.35 47.41 10.93
N GLU A 144 11.88 48.18 9.95
CA GLU A 144 12.58 49.35 9.37
C GLU A 144 14.01 49.02 8.89
N ILE A 145 14.20 47.84 8.28
CA ILE A 145 15.49 47.33 7.79
C ILE A 145 15.49 47.22 6.25
N SER A 146 16.67 47.06 5.63
CA SER A 146 16.75 46.88 4.18
C SER A 146 16.18 45.53 3.72
N LYS A 147 15.69 45.46 2.47
CA LYS A 147 15.15 44.24 1.86
C LYS A 147 16.18 43.09 1.85
N ASP A 148 17.46 43.42 1.72
CA ASP A 148 18.57 42.45 1.73
C ASP A 148 18.70 41.80 3.12
N VAL A 149 18.60 42.59 4.20
CA VAL A 149 18.61 42.07 5.58
C VAL A 149 17.34 41.25 5.84
N SER A 150 16.17 41.72 5.39
CA SER A 150 14.91 40.97 5.52
C SER A 150 14.98 39.59 4.86
N LEU A 151 15.57 39.48 3.67
CA LEU A 151 15.77 38.20 2.99
C LEU A 151 16.64 37.25 3.81
N LEU A 152 17.78 37.73 4.35
CA LEU A 152 18.67 36.90 5.17
C LEU A 152 17.98 36.39 6.45
N LEU A 153 17.20 37.25 7.11
CA LEU A 153 16.40 36.85 8.27
C LEU A 153 15.35 35.81 7.90
N LEU A 154 14.62 36.01 6.80
CA LEU A 154 13.63 35.05 6.31
C LEU A 154 14.27 33.68 6.02
N LYS A 155 15.41 33.65 5.34
CA LYS A 155 16.16 32.40 5.11
C LYS A 155 16.54 31.72 6.42
N ARG A 156 17.07 32.46 7.39
CA ARG A 156 17.53 31.91 8.68
C ARG A 156 16.41 31.31 9.53
N TYR A 157 15.22 31.89 9.44
CA TYR A 157 14.04 31.53 10.22
C TYR A 157 13.02 30.68 9.45
N ASN A 158 13.44 30.03 8.36
CA ASN A 158 12.60 29.19 7.51
C ASN A 158 11.29 29.90 7.09
N TRP A 159 11.41 31.19 6.74
CA TRP A 159 10.33 32.05 6.27
C TRP A 159 9.17 32.26 7.28
N SER A 160 9.43 32.09 8.58
CA SER A 160 8.49 32.38 9.65
C SER A 160 8.62 33.84 10.14
N THR A 161 7.75 34.72 9.66
CA THR A 161 7.76 36.16 10.00
C THR A 161 7.55 36.41 11.49
N ASP A 162 6.62 35.69 12.13
CA ASP A 162 6.26 35.91 13.53
C ASP A 162 7.43 35.65 14.48
N ARG A 163 8.22 34.60 14.21
CA ARG A 163 9.42 34.27 14.98
C ARG A 163 10.50 35.33 14.82
N ILE A 164 10.69 35.83 13.59
CA ILE A 164 11.69 36.87 13.32
C ILE A 164 11.37 38.13 14.12
N VAL A 165 10.12 38.61 14.06
CA VAL A 165 9.73 39.85 14.74
C VAL A 165 9.94 39.73 16.25
N SER A 166 9.55 38.59 16.84
CA SER A 166 9.77 38.33 18.27
C SER A 166 11.26 38.29 18.63
N ASP A 167 12.04 37.44 17.97
CA ASP A 167 13.45 37.20 18.34
C ASP A 167 14.34 38.41 18.04
N PHE A 168 14.04 39.14 16.96
CA PHE A 168 14.81 40.32 16.57
C PHE A 168 14.61 41.47 17.55
N CYS A 169 13.45 41.58 18.19
CA CYS A 169 13.22 42.57 19.26
C CYS A 169 14.07 42.28 20.50
N ASP A 170 14.28 40.99 20.82
CA ASP A 170 14.96 40.57 22.05
C ASP A 170 16.48 40.43 21.89
N ASN A 171 16.96 39.97 20.73
CA ASN A 171 18.35 39.54 20.51
C ASN A 171 19.01 40.16 19.26
N HIS A 172 18.57 41.36 18.84
CA HIS A 172 19.02 42.04 17.61
C HIS A 172 20.54 41.95 17.34
N GLN A 173 21.38 42.31 18.33
CA GLN A 173 22.82 42.39 18.16
C GLN A 173 23.48 41.02 17.91
N GLU A 174 23.01 39.97 18.56
CA GLU A 174 23.55 38.62 18.37
C GLU A 174 23.22 38.10 16.97
N ILE A 175 22.00 38.36 16.49
CA ILE A 175 21.55 38.00 15.14
C ILE A 175 22.38 38.72 14.09
N LEU A 176 22.64 40.02 14.25
CA LEU A 176 23.47 40.79 13.32
C LEU A 176 24.91 40.26 13.27
N ASN A 177 25.50 39.95 14.43
CA ASN A 177 26.85 39.39 14.51
C ASN A 177 26.95 38.04 13.79
N LEU A 178 25.93 37.18 13.95
CA LEU A 178 25.86 35.88 13.27
C LEU A 178 25.75 36.01 11.74
N LEU A 179 25.08 37.05 11.25
CA LEU A 179 24.93 37.30 9.81
C LEU A 179 26.09 38.14 9.21
N HIS A 180 27.07 38.53 10.04
CA HIS A 180 28.15 39.45 9.70
C HIS A 180 27.68 40.82 9.19
N ILE A 181 26.53 41.29 9.68
CA ILE A 181 25.95 42.59 9.31
C ILE A 181 26.29 43.60 10.40
N LYS A 182 26.84 44.75 10.01
CA LYS A 182 27.07 45.86 10.94
C LYS A 182 25.79 46.67 11.11
N GLU A 183 25.58 47.27 12.28
CA GLU A 183 24.42 48.15 12.53
C GLU A 183 24.31 49.28 11.49
N GLU A 184 25.43 49.82 11.02
CA GLU A 184 25.47 50.86 9.99
C GLU A 184 24.96 50.41 8.62
N ASP A 185 24.99 49.10 8.33
CA ASP A 185 24.55 48.53 7.07
C ASP A 185 23.10 48.02 7.12
N LEU A 186 22.44 48.08 8.28
CA LEU A 186 21.09 47.54 8.51
C LEU A 186 20.02 48.06 7.52
N ASN A 187 20.14 49.34 7.16
CA ASN A 187 19.20 50.04 6.29
C ASN A 187 19.76 50.25 4.87
N ASN A 188 20.96 49.73 4.61
CA ASN A 188 21.64 49.87 3.33
C ASN A 188 21.53 48.56 2.53
N SER A 189 21.76 48.66 1.22
CA SER A 189 21.91 47.46 0.40
C SER A 189 23.20 46.74 0.77
N LEU A 190 23.11 45.41 0.86
CA LEU A 190 24.23 44.51 1.12
C LEU A 190 24.96 44.09 -0.18
N SER A 191 24.59 44.69 -1.31
CA SER A 191 25.22 44.40 -2.59
C SER A 191 26.71 44.75 -2.63
N PHE A 192 27.48 44.05 -3.48
CA PHE A 192 28.90 44.33 -3.66
C PHE A 192 29.19 45.81 -3.92
N ARG A 193 30.19 46.33 -3.21
CA ARG A 193 30.78 47.65 -3.44
C ARG A 193 31.97 47.52 -4.40
N VAL A 194 31.95 48.28 -5.49
CA VAL A 194 33.03 48.29 -6.49
C VAL A 194 34.04 49.38 -6.14
N ILE A 195 35.28 49.01 -5.90
CA ILE A 195 36.37 49.93 -5.58
C ILE A 195 37.30 50.01 -6.78
N LYS A 196 37.48 51.22 -7.33
CA LYS A 196 38.37 51.48 -8.48
C LYS A 196 39.77 51.84 -8.02
N GLY A 197 40.77 51.27 -8.66
CA GLY A 197 42.18 51.46 -8.32
C GLY A 197 43.01 50.28 -8.79
N ASN A 198 44.33 50.35 -8.63
CA ASN A 198 45.18 49.22 -8.97
C ASN A 198 45.29 48.27 -7.77
N PHE A 199 44.69 47.08 -7.87
CA PHE A 199 44.65 46.06 -6.82
C PHE A 199 45.24 44.74 -7.32
N GLU A 200 45.72 43.91 -6.40
CA GLU A 200 46.10 42.53 -6.66
C GLU A 200 45.10 41.60 -5.97
N CYS A 201 44.53 40.64 -6.71
CA CYS A 201 43.54 39.72 -6.16
C CYS A 201 44.20 38.62 -5.30
N GLY A 202 43.73 38.42 -4.07
CA GLY A 202 44.27 37.39 -3.16
C GLY A 202 44.01 35.93 -3.55
N ILE A 203 43.21 35.67 -4.60
CA ILE A 203 42.89 34.32 -5.09
C ILE A 203 43.69 33.98 -6.35
N CYS A 204 43.60 34.83 -7.39
CA CYS A 204 44.28 34.59 -8.66
C CYS A 204 45.63 35.28 -8.80
N PHE A 205 45.97 36.20 -7.89
CA PHE A 205 47.20 37.02 -7.91
C PHE A 205 47.36 37.87 -9.19
N CYS A 206 46.26 38.13 -9.91
CA CYS A 206 46.24 39.04 -11.06
C CYS A 206 46.02 40.49 -10.62
N GLU A 207 46.62 41.42 -11.36
CA GLU A 207 46.32 42.87 -11.25
C GLU A 207 44.94 43.17 -11.83
N CYS A 208 44.16 43.99 -11.14
CA CYS A 208 42.83 44.40 -11.56
C CYS A 208 42.55 45.89 -11.22
N ASP A 209 41.89 46.58 -12.15
CA ASP A 209 41.48 47.99 -12.01
C ASP A 209 40.26 48.18 -11.09
N GLU A 210 39.54 47.10 -10.80
CA GLU A 210 38.33 47.07 -9.98
C GLU A 210 38.35 45.84 -9.06
N ILE A 211 38.06 46.06 -7.77
CA ILE A 211 37.89 44.99 -6.78
C ILE A 211 36.50 45.09 -6.15
N TYR A 212 35.91 43.92 -5.87
CA TYR A 212 34.53 43.81 -5.39
C TYR A 212 34.54 43.41 -3.92
N GLU A 213 34.07 44.32 -3.06
CA GLU A 213 33.98 44.19 -1.61
C GLU A 213 32.56 43.74 -1.22
N LEU A 214 32.44 42.61 -0.51
CA LEU A 214 31.19 42.16 0.11
C LEU A 214 30.95 42.93 1.44
N TYR A 215 29.73 42.93 1.98
CA TYR A 215 29.42 43.65 3.22
C TYR A 215 30.22 43.16 4.46
N CYS A 216 30.78 41.95 4.42
CA CYS A 216 31.75 41.47 5.41
C CYS A 216 33.17 42.06 5.26
N ALA A 217 33.37 42.96 4.29
CA ALA A 217 34.60 43.65 3.91
C ALA A 217 35.68 42.83 3.18
N HIS A 218 35.43 41.55 2.85
CA HIS A 218 36.33 40.75 2.02
C HIS A 218 36.24 41.13 0.54
N LYS A 219 37.39 41.09 -0.15
CA LYS A 219 37.58 41.73 -1.47
C LYS A 219 38.30 40.80 -2.43
N PHE A 220 37.69 40.58 -3.59
CA PHE A 220 38.29 39.79 -4.66
C PHE A 220 37.95 40.38 -6.03
N CYS A 221 38.68 39.99 -7.08
CA CYS A 221 38.39 40.47 -8.42
C CYS A 221 37.06 39.89 -8.93
N ARG A 222 36.49 40.55 -9.95
CA ARG A 222 35.22 40.15 -10.57
C ARG A 222 35.22 38.69 -11.05
N GLU A 223 36.33 38.26 -11.64
CA GLU A 223 36.47 36.94 -12.26
C GLU A 223 36.42 35.83 -11.20
N CYS A 224 37.16 35.97 -10.10
CA CYS A 224 37.13 35.00 -9.01
C CYS A 224 35.74 34.87 -8.36
N TRP A 225 35.05 35.99 -8.12
CA TRP A 225 33.66 35.94 -7.65
C TRP A 225 32.75 35.23 -8.64
N CYS A 226 32.85 35.57 -9.93
CA CYS A 226 32.02 35.00 -10.98
C CYS A 226 32.21 33.48 -11.08
N ASP A 227 33.46 33.01 -11.10
CA ASP A 227 33.77 31.58 -11.22
C ASP A 227 33.33 30.79 -9.97
N TYR A 228 33.53 31.37 -8.78
CA TYR A 228 33.07 30.76 -7.53
C TYR A 228 31.54 30.65 -7.44
N ILE A 229 30.83 31.72 -7.80
CA ILE A 229 29.36 31.74 -7.84
C ILE A 229 28.85 30.71 -8.84
N LYS A 230 29.38 30.70 -10.08
CA LYS A 230 28.98 29.72 -11.10
C LYS A 230 29.18 28.29 -10.62
N SER A 231 30.35 27.96 -10.06
CA SER A 231 30.61 26.63 -9.52
C SER A 231 29.66 26.24 -8.39
N SER A 232 29.25 27.21 -7.56
CA SER A 232 28.31 26.97 -6.45
C SER A 232 26.88 26.76 -6.94
N VAL A 233 26.43 27.51 -7.94
CA VAL A 233 25.11 27.35 -8.59
C VAL A 233 25.05 26.05 -9.37
N GLU A 234 26.11 25.66 -10.09
CA GLU A 234 26.19 24.37 -10.80
C GLU A 234 26.06 23.16 -9.86
N LYS A 235 26.49 23.31 -8.60
CA LYS A 235 26.30 22.30 -7.54
C LYS A 235 24.89 22.28 -6.94
N GLY A 236 24.01 23.20 -7.36
CA GLY A 236 22.64 23.32 -6.84
C GLY A 236 22.54 24.02 -5.49
N SER A 237 23.49 24.88 -5.13
CA SER A 237 23.49 25.55 -3.83
C SER A 237 22.43 26.65 -3.77
N SER A 238 21.55 26.61 -2.77
CA SER A 238 20.54 27.65 -2.47
C SER A 238 21.10 28.83 -1.64
N THR A 239 22.34 28.70 -1.16
CA THR A 239 23.05 29.68 -0.33
C THR A 239 24.51 29.72 -0.76
N ILE A 240 25.04 30.90 -1.05
CA ILE A 240 26.44 31.10 -1.47
C ILE A 240 27.12 32.05 -0.49
N HIS A 241 28.09 31.54 0.25
CA HIS A 241 28.83 32.31 1.26
C HIS A 241 30.04 33.04 0.66
N CYS A 242 30.72 33.83 1.49
CA CYS A 242 31.96 34.49 1.16
C CYS A 242 33.07 33.47 0.83
N MET A 243 34.00 33.82 -0.06
CA MET A 243 35.14 32.97 -0.41
C MET A 243 36.22 32.88 0.69
N GLU A 244 36.17 33.75 1.71
CA GLU A 244 37.14 33.75 2.81
C GLU A 244 36.86 32.63 3.82
N GLU A 245 37.91 32.06 4.41
CA GLU A 245 37.75 31.01 5.40
C GLU A 245 37.05 31.51 6.67
N ASN A 246 36.06 30.73 7.15
CA ASN A 246 35.26 31.04 8.35
C ASN A 246 34.44 32.35 8.25
N CYS A 247 34.00 32.73 7.05
CA CYS A 247 33.08 33.85 6.85
C CYS A 247 31.74 33.36 6.30
N ASP A 248 30.67 33.48 7.10
CA ASP A 248 29.32 33.02 6.75
C ASP A 248 28.47 34.11 6.06
N ALA A 249 29.10 35.21 5.63
CA ALA A 249 28.39 36.27 4.91
C ALA A 249 27.90 35.77 3.54
N GLU A 250 26.64 36.01 3.21
CA GLU A 250 25.98 35.45 2.03
C GLU A 250 25.91 36.45 0.86
N ILE A 251 26.09 35.98 -0.37
CA ILE A 251 25.98 36.80 -1.58
C ILE A 251 24.50 37.03 -1.94
N MET A 252 24.14 38.28 -2.21
CA MET A 252 22.76 38.66 -2.57
C MET A 252 22.35 38.13 -3.96
N PRO A 253 21.09 37.70 -4.16
CA PRO A 253 20.62 37.22 -5.47
C PRO A 253 20.79 38.24 -6.61
N SER A 254 20.63 39.54 -6.32
CA SER A 254 20.86 40.63 -7.27
C SER A 254 22.30 40.68 -7.77
N ASP A 255 23.27 40.32 -6.93
CA ASP A 255 24.68 40.28 -7.28
C ASP A 255 25.05 39.08 -8.14
N VAL A 256 24.38 37.94 -7.94
CA VAL A 256 24.57 36.76 -8.79
C VAL A 256 24.20 37.09 -10.23
N SER A 257 23.03 37.68 -10.48
CA SER A 257 22.64 38.16 -11.82
C SER A 257 23.64 39.19 -12.37
N ARG A 258 24.04 40.16 -11.55
CA ARG A 258 24.93 41.26 -11.97
C ARG A 258 26.34 40.80 -12.35
N LEU A 259 26.91 39.84 -11.62
CA LEU A 259 28.27 39.36 -11.84
C LEU A 259 28.35 38.22 -12.87
N CYS A 260 27.39 37.29 -12.83
CA CYS A 260 27.45 36.04 -13.61
C CYS A 260 26.51 36.00 -14.81
N GLY A 261 25.56 36.94 -14.92
CA GLY A 261 24.52 37.00 -15.95
C GLY A 261 23.17 36.45 -15.48
N GLU A 262 22.10 36.83 -16.18
CA GLU A 262 20.71 36.53 -15.77
C GLU A 262 20.34 35.04 -15.79
N GLU A 263 20.99 34.24 -16.64
CA GLU A 263 20.76 32.79 -16.69
C GLU A 263 21.16 32.13 -15.35
N ILE A 264 22.37 32.45 -14.86
CA ILE A 264 22.88 31.95 -13.57
C ILE A 264 22.05 32.51 -12.41
N GLY A 265 21.67 33.78 -12.47
CA GLY A 265 20.81 34.40 -11.46
C GLY A 265 19.43 33.74 -11.36
N THR A 266 18.81 33.41 -12.49
CA THR A 266 17.51 32.73 -12.54
C THR A 266 17.61 31.31 -11.97
N ALA A 267 18.68 30.58 -12.28
CA ALA A 267 18.94 29.26 -11.69
C ALA A 267 19.13 29.35 -10.16
N TYR A 268 19.90 30.34 -9.68
CA TYR A 268 20.11 30.54 -8.25
C TYR A 268 18.81 30.88 -7.50
N LYS A 269 18.00 31.80 -8.04
CA LYS A 269 16.68 32.13 -7.48
C LYS A 269 15.77 30.90 -7.37
N LYS A 270 15.80 30.02 -8.38
CA LYS A 270 15.07 28.76 -8.34
C LYS A 270 15.50 27.88 -7.17
N TYR A 271 16.80 27.73 -6.91
CA TYR A 271 17.28 26.93 -5.77
C TYR A 271 16.85 27.53 -4.42
N ILE A 272 16.77 28.86 -4.30
CA ILE A 272 16.24 29.53 -3.09
C ILE A 272 14.75 29.20 -2.91
N LEU A 273 13.96 29.26 -3.99
CA LEU A 273 12.53 28.89 -3.97
C LEU A 273 12.35 27.41 -3.58
N ASP A 274 13.13 26.52 -4.18
CA ASP A 274 13.05 25.08 -3.92
C ASP A 274 13.39 24.77 -2.44
N GLU A 275 14.39 25.44 -1.85
CA GLU A 275 14.73 25.31 -0.43
C GLU A 275 13.60 25.80 0.49
N GLN A 276 12.94 26.91 0.13
CA GLN A 276 11.78 27.40 0.89
C GLN A 276 10.65 26.37 0.89
N VAL A 277 10.32 25.80 -0.27
CA VAL A 277 9.26 24.79 -0.36
C VAL A 277 9.65 23.53 0.42
N ASN A 278 10.92 23.11 0.36
CA ASN A 278 11.39 21.92 1.07
C ASN A 278 11.35 22.08 2.59
N SER A 279 11.66 23.27 3.10
CA SER A 279 11.65 23.63 4.52
C SER A 279 10.25 23.95 5.06
N ASN A 280 9.29 24.26 4.19
CA ASN A 280 7.91 24.53 4.57
C ASN A 280 7.05 23.24 4.58
N ASN A 281 6.27 23.03 5.65
CA ASN A 281 5.37 21.88 5.77
C ASN A 281 3.98 22.10 5.13
N GLN A 282 3.71 23.30 4.64
CA GLN A 282 2.47 23.69 3.97
C GLN A 282 2.61 23.73 2.43
N LEU A 283 3.82 23.51 1.91
CA LEU A 283 4.12 23.55 0.48
C LEU A 283 4.80 22.25 0.04
N LEU A 284 4.53 21.82 -1.20
CA LEU A 284 5.13 20.62 -1.77
C LEU A 284 5.33 20.75 -3.28
N HIS A 285 6.52 20.49 -3.80
CA HIS A 285 6.73 20.44 -5.25
C HIS A 285 6.01 19.25 -5.88
N CYS A 286 5.40 19.49 -7.04
CA CYS A 286 4.93 18.40 -7.87
C CYS A 286 6.12 17.56 -8.40
N THR A 287 6.08 16.24 -8.20
CA THR A 287 7.12 15.31 -8.65
C THR A 287 6.94 14.86 -10.11
N ALA A 288 5.93 15.37 -10.82
CA ALA A 288 5.74 15.03 -12.24
C ALA A 288 6.86 15.65 -13.10
N PRO A 289 7.46 14.86 -14.03
CA PRO A 289 8.46 15.39 -14.95
C PRO A 289 7.94 16.60 -15.72
N GLY A 290 8.66 17.73 -15.64
CA GLY A 290 8.31 18.97 -16.33
C GLY A 290 7.21 19.82 -15.69
N CYS A 291 6.56 19.36 -14.62
CA CYS A 291 5.58 20.16 -13.88
C CYS A 291 6.29 21.13 -12.92
N LYS A 292 5.89 22.40 -12.93
CA LYS A 292 6.45 23.46 -12.07
C LYS A 292 5.55 23.88 -10.92
N ASN A 293 4.44 23.16 -10.71
CA ASN A 293 3.44 23.53 -9.72
C ASN A 293 3.95 23.21 -8.30
N VAL A 294 3.67 24.13 -7.39
CA VAL A 294 3.82 23.94 -5.94
C VAL A 294 2.42 23.73 -5.37
N LEU A 295 2.23 22.60 -4.70
CA LEU A 295 0.99 22.18 -4.07
C LEU A 295 0.87 22.82 -2.69
N THR A 296 -0.34 23.26 -2.33
CA THR A 296 -0.66 23.84 -1.02
C THR A 296 -1.51 22.87 -0.20
N LEU A 297 -1.78 23.19 1.08
CA LEU A 297 -2.60 22.35 1.96
C LEU A 297 -4.01 22.10 1.38
N GLU A 298 -4.55 23.03 0.61
CA GLU A 298 -5.85 22.90 -0.04
C GLU A 298 -5.86 21.79 -1.11
N SER A 299 -4.70 21.39 -1.63
CA SER A 299 -4.59 20.26 -2.57
C SER A 299 -4.69 18.88 -1.91
N VAL A 300 -4.67 18.83 -0.57
CA VAL A 300 -4.64 17.60 0.21
C VAL A 300 -6.05 17.05 0.40
N GLY A 301 -6.27 15.84 -0.13
CA GLY A 301 -7.50 15.09 0.06
C GLY A 301 -7.37 13.97 1.10
N ILE A 302 -8.26 12.98 0.98
CA ILE A 302 -8.34 11.78 1.85
C ILE A 302 -6.97 11.08 1.93
N CYS A 303 -6.66 10.51 3.10
CA CYS A 303 -5.38 9.85 3.40
C CYS A 303 -4.13 10.74 3.23
N ASN A 304 -4.27 12.07 3.31
CA ASN A 304 -3.18 13.04 3.11
C ASN A 304 -2.54 12.96 1.72
N ILE A 305 -3.35 12.73 0.69
CA ILE A 305 -2.88 12.69 -0.70
C ILE A 305 -3.11 14.04 -1.36
N ALA A 306 -2.01 14.69 -1.74
CA ALA A 306 -2.06 15.91 -2.53
C ALA A 306 -2.22 15.58 -4.00
N THR A 307 -3.16 16.26 -4.65
CA THR A 307 -3.45 16.08 -6.08
C THR A 307 -3.10 17.34 -6.85
N CYS A 308 -2.12 17.24 -7.74
CA CYS A 308 -1.79 18.31 -8.66
C CYS A 308 -2.82 18.39 -9.80
N PRO A 309 -3.14 19.59 -10.32
CA PRO A 309 -3.92 19.76 -11.55
C PRO A 309 -3.33 19.05 -12.78
N CYS A 310 -2.03 18.73 -12.79
CA CYS A 310 -1.43 17.90 -13.84
C CYS A 310 -1.80 16.41 -13.76
N GLY A 311 -2.52 16.00 -12.71
CA GLY A 311 -2.92 14.61 -12.45
C GLY A 311 -1.98 13.83 -11.52
N LYS A 312 -0.78 14.34 -11.24
CA LYS A 312 0.16 13.69 -10.31
C LYS A 312 -0.38 13.73 -8.88
N ARG A 313 -0.36 12.57 -8.23
CA ARG A 313 -0.75 12.38 -6.83
C ARG A 313 0.48 12.03 -6.01
N ILE A 314 0.62 12.68 -4.86
CA ILE A 314 1.80 12.61 -4.01
C ILE A 314 1.35 12.44 -2.57
N CYS A 315 2.05 11.61 -1.80
CA CYS A 315 1.81 11.54 -0.37
C CYS A 315 2.34 12.81 0.32
N TRP A 316 1.46 13.56 0.98
CA TRP A 316 1.85 14.80 1.66
C TRP A 316 2.84 14.56 2.81
N LYS A 317 2.77 13.39 3.46
CA LYS A 317 3.57 13.06 4.64
C LYS A 317 5.01 12.66 4.29
N CYS A 318 5.19 11.75 3.35
CA CYS A 318 6.53 11.27 2.97
C CYS A 318 7.11 11.97 1.73
N LYS A 319 6.32 12.78 1.02
CA LYS A 319 6.70 13.48 -0.22
C LYS A 319 7.03 12.54 -1.40
N GLU A 320 6.75 11.25 -1.26
CA GLU A 320 6.94 10.22 -2.28
C GLU A 320 5.64 9.94 -3.06
N ASP A 321 5.75 9.05 -4.06
CA ASP A 321 4.61 8.56 -4.82
C ASP A 321 3.52 7.96 -3.92
N VAL A 322 2.27 8.14 -4.35
CA VAL A 322 1.09 7.69 -3.62
C VAL A 322 1.14 6.18 -3.35
N HIS A 323 0.92 5.80 -2.09
CA HIS A 323 0.96 4.41 -1.63
C HIS A 323 -0.26 4.03 -0.77
N VAL A 324 -1.39 4.72 -0.95
CA VAL A 324 -2.63 4.42 -0.20
C VAL A 324 -3.29 3.15 -0.72
N PRO A 325 -3.90 2.32 0.16
CA PRO A 325 -4.25 2.59 1.56
C PRO A 325 -3.14 2.34 2.60
N MET A 326 -1.90 2.03 2.20
CA MET A 326 -0.83 1.83 3.18
C MET A 326 -0.37 3.14 3.82
N LYS A 327 -0.07 3.07 5.12
CA LYS A 327 0.65 4.13 5.84
C LYS A 327 2.12 4.16 5.40
N CYS A 328 2.78 5.32 5.51
CA CYS A 328 4.19 5.47 5.12
C CYS A 328 5.13 4.48 5.86
N GLY A 329 4.87 4.22 7.14
CA GLY A 329 5.66 3.25 7.92
C GLY A 329 5.47 1.80 7.48
N GLN A 330 4.26 1.42 7.09
CA GLN A 330 3.95 0.08 6.57
C GLN A 330 4.60 -0.18 5.22
N MET A 331 4.78 0.86 4.40
CA MET A 331 5.50 0.73 3.13
C MET A 331 6.95 0.26 3.36
N LYS A 332 7.59 0.75 4.43
CA LYS A 332 8.93 0.29 4.82
C LYS A 332 8.90 -1.17 5.28
N GLU A 333 7.96 -1.54 6.15
CA GLU A 333 7.79 -2.91 6.63
C GLU A 333 7.56 -3.93 5.49
N TRP A 334 6.73 -3.56 4.50
CA TRP A 334 6.52 -4.39 3.31
C TRP A 334 7.80 -4.60 2.50
N ASN A 335 8.59 -3.54 2.32
CA ASN A 335 9.87 -3.62 1.61
C ASN A 335 10.88 -4.51 2.37
N ASP A 336 10.97 -4.37 3.69
CA ASP A 336 11.84 -5.17 4.55
C ASP A 336 11.41 -6.66 4.54
N CYS A 337 10.09 -6.92 4.56
CA CYS A 337 9.52 -8.26 4.42
C CYS A 337 9.85 -8.86 3.04
N ALA A 338 9.71 -8.09 1.97
CA ALA A 338 10.06 -8.52 0.62
C ALA A 338 11.54 -8.89 0.49
N GLU A 339 12.44 -8.12 1.13
CA GLU A 339 13.87 -8.42 1.16
C GLU A 339 14.18 -9.69 1.98
N SER A 340 13.53 -9.88 3.12
CA SER A 340 13.68 -11.09 3.94
C SER A 340 13.24 -12.35 3.19
N MET A 341 12.10 -12.28 2.49
CA MET A 341 11.62 -13.37 1.64
C MET A 341 12.55 -13.66 0.46
N LEU A 342 13.21 -12.63 -0.09
CA LEU A 342 14.26 -12.81 -1.11
C LEU A 342 15.51 -13.52 -0.57
N CYS A 343 15.87 -13.28 0.70
CA CYS A 343 16.96 -13.99 1.35
C CYS A 343 16.64 -15.49 1.46
N LEU A 344 15.44 -15.83 1.96
CA LEU A 344 14.97 -17.21 2.09
C LEU A 344 15.00 -17.96 0.74
N VAL A 345 14.56 -17.30 -0.34
CA VAL A 345 14.58 -17.88 -1.69
C VAL A 345 16.01 -18.16 -2.17
N ARG A 346 16.96 -17.24 -1.95
CA ARG A 346 18.37 -17.46 -2.31
C ARG A 346 18.97 -18.62 -1.53
N GLU A 347 18.61 -18.75 -0.25
CA GLU A 347 19.05 -19.87 0.58
C GLU A 347 18.44 -21.19 0.08
N GLN A 348 17.15 -21.19 -0.27
CA GLN A 348 16.46 -22.32 -0.88
C GLN A 348 17.19 -22.74 -2.17
N ARG A 349 17.48 -21.83 -3.09
CA ARG A 349 18.22 -22.15 -4.34
C ARG A 349 19.61 -22.72 -4.11
N LYS A 350 20.34 -22.24 -3.10
CA LYS A 350 21.64 -22.81 -2.71
C LYS A 350 21.47 -24.24 -2.18
N TRP A 351 20.42 -24.48 -1.40
CA TRP A 351 20.06 -25.80 -0.92
C TRP A 351 19.67 -26.73 -2.09
N GLU A 352 18.82 -26.28 -3.01
CA GLU A 352 18.41 -27.01 -4.21
C GLU A 352 19.58 -27.49 -5.07
N ASN A 353 20.50 -26.56 -5.39
CA ASN A 353 21.69 -26.87 -6.18
C ASN A 353 22.62 -27.84 -5.47
N ARG A 354 22.56 -27.89 -4.13
CA ARG A 354 23.28 -28.87 -3.33
C ARG A 354 22.55 -30.22 -3.33
N GLU A 355 21.23 -30.24 -3.17
CA GLU A 355 20.42 -31.48 -3.15
C GLU A 355 20.48 -32.22 -4.47
N LYS A 356 20.39 -31.51 -5.60
CA LYS A 356 20.57 -32.11 -6.93
C LYS A 356 21.90 -32.86 -7.07
N LYS A 357 22.97 -32.39 -6.43
CA LYS A 357 24.30 -33.02 -6.46
C LYS A 357 24.44 -34.24 -5.55
N ILE A 358 23.54 -34.43 -4.59
CA ILE A 358 23.60 -35.53 -3.61
C ILE A 358 22.37 -36.44 -3.67
N MET A 359 21.44 -36.18 -4.60
CA MET A 359 20.16 -36.86 -4.74
C MET A 359 20.35 -38.36 -5.03
N GLU A 360 21.33 -38.69 -5.86
CA GLU A 360 21.71 -40.06 -6.17
C GLU A 360 22.31 -40.79 -4.96
N TRP A 361 23.17 -40.12 -4.18
CA TRP A 361 23.68 -40.66 -2.92
C TRP A 361 22.55 -40.94 -1.92
N ARG A 362 21.59 -40.01 -1.77
CA ARG A 362 20.44 -40.18 -0.86
C ARG A 362 19.51 -41.31 -1.29
N ARG A 363 19.27 -41.51 -2.59
CA ARG A 363 18.52 -42.68 -3.08
C ARG A 363 19.17 -43.99 -2.62
N ASN A 364 20.49 -44.06 -2.66
CA ASN A 364 21.25 -45.23 -2.26
C ASN A 364 21.33 -45.44 -0.73
N HIS A 365 21.05 -44.39 0.07
CA HIS A 365 21.11 -44.43 1.54
C HIS A 365 19.74 -44.11 2.20
N ILE A 366 18.64 -44.31 1.48
CA ILE A 366 17.29 -43.95 1.94
C ILE A 366 16.92 -44.61 3.28
N GLY A 367 17.36 -45.85 3.50
CA GLY A 367 17.13 -46.58 4.75
C GLY A 367 17.86 -45.97 5.95
N GLU A 368 19.12 -45.55 5.79
CA GLU A 368 19.90 -44.93 6.85
C GLU A 368 19.31 -43.57 7.25
N ILE A 369 18.83 -42.80 6.27
CA ILE A 369 18.20 -41.50 6.50
C ILE A 369 16.84 -41.69 7.18
N GLN A 370 16.04 -42.66 6.73
CA GLN A 370 14.75 -42.99 7.35
C GLN A 370 14.94 -43.37 8.83
N SER A 371 15.90 -44.26 9.13
CA SER A 371 16.17 -44.66 10.51
C SER A 371 16.61 -43.49 11.40
N PHE A 372 17.35 -42.52 10.86
CA PHE A 372 17.74 -41.32 11.60
C PHE A 372 16.53 -40.44 11.99
N TYR A 373 15.59 -40.20 11.07
CA TYR A 373 14.39 -39.43 11.39
C TYR A 373 13.45 -40.20 12.32
N GLU A 374 13.31 -41.51 12.14
CA GLU A 374 12.55 -42.37 13.05
C GLU A 374 13.13 -42.31 14.48
N GLU A 375 14.45 -42.32 14.64
CA GLU A 375 15.11 -42.15 15.95
C GLU A 375 14.83 -40.77 16.55
N LYS A 376 14.85 -39.70 15.74
CA LYS A 376 14.54 -38.34 16.19
C LYS A 376 13.07 -38.19 16.61
N ILE A 377 12.14 -38.73 15.83
CA ILE A 377 10.70 -38.74 16.13
C ILE A 377 10.44 -39.51 17.42
N GLU A 378 11.08 -40.68 17.58
CA GLU A 378 10.96 -41.50 18.79
C GLU A 378 11.49 -40.77 20.03
N LYS A 379 12.63 -40.07 19.90
CA LYS A 379 13.16 -39.24 20.97
C LYS A 379 12.20 -38.10 21.34
N SER A 380 11.64 -37.39 20.35
CA SER A 380 10.64 -36.33 20.60
C SER A 380 9.38 -36.87 21.26
N LYS A 381 8.92 -38.07 20.88
CA LYS A 381 7.79 -38.77 21.53
C LYS A 381 8.10 -39.07 23.00
N GLN A 382 9.30 -39.57 23.30
CA GLN A 382 9.74 -39.84 24.67
C GLN A 382 9.84 -38.55 25.51
N GLU A 383 10.42 -37.49 24.97
CA GLU A 383 10.50 -36.18 25.63
C GLU A 383 9.11 -35.58 25.88
N LYS A 384 8.16 -35.76 24.95
CA LYS A 384 6.77 -35.35 25.16
C LYS A 384 6.14 -36.09 26.34
N VAL A 385 6.24 -37.43 26.37
CA VAL A 385 5.68 -38.24 27.46
C VAL A 385 6.27 -37.82 28.80
N GLU A 386 7.59 -37.65 28.90
CA GLU A 386 8.26 -37.23 30.13
C GLU A 386 7.80 -35.84 30.59
N LYS A 387 7.73 -34.86 29.68
CA LYS A 387 7.28 -33.49 30.00
C LYS A 387 5.80 -33.46 30.40
N ASP A 388 4.94 -34.19 29.69
CA ASP A 388 3.51 -34.30 30.00
C ASP A 388 3.30 -34.95 31.38
N GLU A 389 4.02 -36.02 31.71
CA GLU A 389 3.96 -36.69 33.01
C GLU A 389 4.45 -35.79 34.15
N ASN A 390 5.53 -35.03 33.93
CA ASN A 390 6.05 -34.08 34.91
C ASN A 390 5.05 -32.95 35.19
N GLU A 391 4.46 -32.36 34.14
CA GLU A 391 3.43 -31.32 34.26
C GLU A 391 2.17 -31.85 34.96
N ARG A 392 1.69 -33.06 34.61
CA ARG A 392 0.56 -33.72 35.30
C ARG A 392 0.87 -33.99 36.77
N THR A 393 2.06 -34.48 37.09
CA THR A 393 2.48 -34.74 38.48
C THR A 393 2.53 -33.44 39.30
N GLU A 394 2.96 -32.32 38.70
CA GLU A 394 2.94 -31.01 39.36
C GLU A 394 1.51 -30.55 39.64
N ILE A 395 0.60 -30.68 38.65
CA ILE A 395 -0.83 -30.38 38.81
C ILE A 395 -1.45 -31.26 39.91
N GLU A 396 -1.16 -32.55 39.94
CA GLU A 396 -1.65 -33.48 40.97
C GLU A 396 -1.17 -33.11 42.38
N ARG A 397 0.08 -32.66 42.52
CA ARG A 397 0.60 -32.14 43.80
C ARG A 397 -0.15 -30.89 44.24
N LEU A 398 -0.43 -29.97 43.33
CA LEU A 398 -1.23 -28.76 43.63
C LEU A 398 -2.67 -29.13 44.01
N ILE A 399 -3.29 -30.10 43.31
CA ILE A 399 -4.62 -30.62 43.66
C ILE A 399 -4.62 -31.28 45.05
N ALA A 400 -3.58 -32.05 45.39
CA ALA A 400 -3.44 -32.65 46.72
C ALA A 400 -3.28 -31.58 47.81
N GLN A 401 -2.50 -30.52 47.54
CA GLN A 401 -2.35 -29.37 48.43
C GLN A 401 -3.67 -28.60 48.61
N PHE A 402 -4.44 -28.43 47.54
CA PHE A 402 -5.77 -27.82 47.60
C PHE A 402 -6.76 -28.66 48.41
N LYS A 403 -6.70 -29.99 48.31
CA LYS A 403 -7.52 -30.90 49.14
C LYS A 403 -7.24 -30.74 50.64
N SER A 404 -6.00 -30.42 51.03
CA SER A 404 -5.67 -30.11 52.43
C SER A 404 -6.06 -28.69 52.87
N GLU A 405 -6.20 -27.75 51.92
CA GLU A 405 -6.56 -26.34 52.18
C GLU A 405 -7.66 -25.82 51.22
N PRO A 406 -8.93 -26.26 51.38
CA PRO A 406 -9.97 -26.06 50.35
C PRO A 406 -10.39 -24.59 50.12
N ASN A 407 -10.09 -23.71 51.07
CA ASN A 407 -10.42 -22.27 51.00
C ASN A 407 -9.26 -21.43 50.41
N ASN A 408 -8.16 -22.06 49.99
CA ASN A 408 -7.00 -21.34 49.46
C ASN A 408 -7.19 -21.03 47.96
N GLN A 409 -7.75 -19.85 47.69
CA GLN A 409 -8.10 -19.41 46.33
C GLN A 409 -6.88 -19.25 45.42
N GLU A 410 -5.70 -18.93 45.98
CA GLU A 410 -4.45 -18.81 45.24
C GLU A 410 -3.98 -20.17 44.66
N ILE A 411 -4.20 -21.27 45.40
CA ILE A 411 -3.87 -22.62 44.92
C ILE A 411 -4.82 -23.03 43.79
N LYS A 412 -6.11 -22.70 43.90
CA LYS A 412 -7.11 -22.98 42.86
C LYS A 412 -6.77 -22.29 41.54
N GLU A 413 -6.44 -20.99 41.59
CA GLU A 413 -6.04 -20.22 40.41
C GLU A 413 -4.73 -20.75 39.78
N LYS A 414 -3.79 -21.22 40.60
CA LYS A 414 -2.55 -21.87 40.12
C LYS A 414 -2.83 -23.19 39.40
N ILE A 415 -3.78 -24.00 39.88
CA ILE A 415 -4.21 -25.24 39.22
C ILE A 415 -4.82 -24.91 37.85
N GLU A 416 -5.81 -24.01 37.80
CA GLU A 416 -6.50 -23.61 36.55
C GLU A 416 -5.53 -22.99 35.52
N LYS A 417 -4.51 -22.27 35.98
CA LYS A 417 -3.45 -21.75 35.12
C LYS A 417 -2.56 -22.87 34.57
N LYS A 418 -2.06 -23.75 35.43
CA LYS A 418 -1.20 -24.88 35.05
C LYS A 418 -1.91 -25.88 34.13
N GLU A 419 -3.20 -26.13 34.33
CA GLU A 419 -4.02 -26.98 33.45
C GLU A 419 -4.17 -26.37 32.05
N ARG A 420 -4.35 -25.05 31.94
CA ARG A 420 -4.38 -24.35 30.64
C ARG A 420 -3.02 -24.38 29.94
N GLU A 421 -1.94 -24.11 30.68
CA GLU A 421 -0.57 -24.19 30.16
C GLU A 421 -0.24 -25.59 29.66
N HIS A 422 -0.56 -26.64 30.45
CA HIS A 422 -0.36 -28.03 30.05
C HIS A 422 -1.10 -28.37 28.75
N LYS A 423 -2.36 -27.95 28.61
CA LYS A 423 -3.15 -28.20 27.39
C LYS A 423 -2.55 -27.53 26.14
N ILE A 424 -2.04 -26.30 26.27
CA ILE A 424 -1.38 -25.60 25.16
C ILE A 424 -0.07 -26.29 24.81
N ASN A 425 0.78 -26.57 25.82
CA ASN A 425 2.06 -27.20 25.61
C ASN A 425 1.93 -28.63 25.04
N GLU A 426 0.93 -29.41 25.47
CA GLU A 426 0.64 -30.75 24.94
C GLU A 426 0.28 -30.68 23.44
N GLN A 427 -0.50 -29.67 23.03
CA GLN A 427 -0.85 -29.43 21.63
C GLN A 427 0.36 -28.97 20.81
N GLU A 428 1.21 -28.08 21.32
CA GLU A 428 2.44 -27.64 20.64
C GLU A 428 3.43 -28.79 20.44
N ARG A 429 3.71 -29.57 21.50
CA ARG A 429 4.57 -30.76 21.42
C ARG A 429 4.03 -31.80 20.43
N GLN A 430 2.71 -31.96 20.36
CA GLN A 430 2.08 -32.85 19.39
C GLN A 430 2.25 -32.35 17.95
N LYS A 431 2.07 -31.04 17.72
CA LYS A 431 2.32 -30.42 16.41
C LYS A 431 3.77 -30.54 15.96
N GLU A 432 4.74 -30.41 16.86
CA GLU A 432 6.16 -30.62 16.53
C GLU A 432 6.44 -32.04 16.04
N ILE A 433 5.82 -33.06 16.65
CA ILE A 433 5.95 -34.46 16.22
C ILE A 433 5.29 -34.67 14.86
N GLU A 434 4.07 -34.16 14.67
CA GLU A 434 3.35 -34.23 13.39
C GLU A 434 4.12 -33.53 12.27
N SER A 435 4.74 -32.38 12.56
CA SER A 435 5.60 -31.64 11.62
C SER A 435 6.83 -32.48 11.23
N LEU A 436 7.50 -33.13 12.18
CA LEU A 436 8.63 -34.04 11.89
C LEU A 436 8.21 -35.28 11.08
N GLU A 437 7.03 -35.84 11.35
CA GLU A 437 6.46 -36.96 10.59
C GLU A 437 6.12 -36.54 9.16
N ASN A 438 5.54 -35.35 8.98
CA ASN A 438 5.27 -34.76 7.67
C ASN A 438 6.55 -34.41 6.90
N GLU A 439 7.58 -33.88 7.57
CA GLU A 439 8.90 -33.64 7.00
C GLU A 439 9.51 -34.93 6.46
N LEU A 440 9.50 -36.00 7.26
CA LEU A 440 9.99 -37.32 6.83
C LEU A 440 9.19 -37.86 5.65
N HIS A 441 7.86 -37.75 5.70
CA HIS A 441 6.97 -38.21 4.63
C HIS A 441 7.26 -37.49 3.31
N ASN A 442 7.27 -36.15 3.33
CA ASN A 442 7.53 -35.31 2.17
C ASN A 442 8.95 -35.54 1.62
N PHE A 443 9.93 -35.75 2.50
CA PHE A 443 11.31 -36.04 2.13
C PHE A 443 11.44 -37.40 1.42
N LEU A 444 10.80 -38.45 1.94
CA LEU A 444 10.81 -39.78 1.32
C LEU A 444 10.10 -39.80 -0.03
N ILE A 445 9.00 -39.05 -0.18
CA ILE A 445 8.32 -38.90 -1.47
C ILE A 445 9.21 -38.15 -2.47
N GLY A 446 9.81 -37.03 -2.06
CA GLY A 446 10.69 -36.22 -2.94
C GLY A 446 11.96 -36.92 -3.42
N ILE A 447 12.41 -37.99 -2.75
CA ILE A 447 13.51 -38.85 -3.21
C ILE A 447 13.02 -39.94 -4.18
N ARG A 448 11.79 -40.42 -3.99
CA ARG A 448 11.21 -41.55 -4.76
C ARG A 448 10.55 -41.09 -6.05
N ASP A 449 10.09 -39.85 -6.11
CA ASP A 449 9.38 -39.27 -7.25
C ASP A 449 10.04 -37.95 -7.68
N SER A 450 10.63 -37.94 -8.88
CA SER A 450 11.26 -36.75 -9.46
C SER A 450 10.28 -35.60 -9.71
N ASN A 451 8.99 -35.91 -9.94
CA ASN A 451 7.96 -34.91 -10.21
C ASN A 451 7.52 -34.19 -8.93
N TYR A 452 7.51 -34.89 -7.79
CA TYR A 452 7.21 -34.30 -6.49
C TYR A 452 8.27 -33.27 -6.05
N SER A 453 9.55 -33.55 -6.35
CA SER A 453 10.61 -32.55 -6.18
C SER A 453 10.35 -31.33 -7.06
N ASP A 454 10.00 -31.48 -8.34
CA ASP A 454 9.79 -30.32 -9.21
C ASP A 454 8.54 -29.46 -8.85
N PHE A 455 7.48 -30.05 -8.27
CA PHE A 455 6.29 -29.32 -7.80
C PHE A 455 6.61 -28.29 -6.68
N TYR A 456 7.31 -28.72 -5.63
CA TYR A 456 7.76 -27.80 -4.56
C TYR A 456 8.71 -26.73 -5.10
N MET A 457 9.49 -27.07 -6.12
CA MET A 457 10.50 -26.20 -6.73
C MET A 457 9.90 -25.22 -7.74
N ARG A 458 8.72 -25.51 -8.31
CA ARG A 458 8.04 -24.68 -9.31
C ARG A 458 7.37 -23.44 -8.70
N ASN A 459 6.75 -23.58 -7.52
CA ASN A 459 6.18 -22.45 -6.78
C ASN A 459 7.26 -21.45 -6.31
N VAL A 460 8.47 -21.95 -6.02
CA VAL A 460 9.65 -21.12 -5.71
C VAL A 460 10.18 -20.43 -6.98
N ARG A 461 10.32 -21.15 -8.12
CA ARG A 461 10.76 -20.57 -9.42
C ARG A 461 9.80 -19.48 -9.95
N GLU A 462 8.48 -19.69 -9.92
CA GLU A 462 7.51 -18.65 -10.32
C GLU A 462 7.60 -17.40 -9.44
N SER A 463 7.96 -17.57 -8.17
CA SER A 463 8.15 -16.46 -7.24
C SER A 463 9.49 -15.74 -7.46
N GLU A 464 10.53 -16.45 -7.92
CA GLU A 464 11.82 -15.89 -8.35
C GLU A 464 11.69 -15.02 -9.60
N GLU A 465 11.02 -15.52 -10.64
CA GLU A 465 10.88 -14.84 -11.94
C GLU A 465 10.15 -13.49 -11.83
N LEU A 466 9.13 -13.41 -10.97
CA LEU A 466 8.40 -12.17 -10.70
C LEU A 466 9.24 -11.14 -9.93
N ARG A 467 10.23 -11.59 -9.14
CA ARG A 467 11.02 -10.74 -8.24
C ARG A 467 12.37 -10.30 -8.82
N GLU A 468 13.05 -11.12 -9.64
CA GLU A 468 14.21 -10.67 -10.42
C GLU A 468 13.81 -9.63 -11.49
N TRP A 469 12.59 -9.74 -12.03
CA TRP A 469 12.00 -8.77 -12.95
C TRP A 469 11.87 -7.36 -12.36
N SER A 470 11.63 -7.23 -11.04
CA SER A 470 11.46 -5.95 -10.35
C SER A 470 12.74 -5.11 -10.27
N LYS A 471 13.92 -5.68 -10.55
CA LYS A 471 15.23 -5.07 -10.25
C LYS A 471 16.14 -4.80 -11.46
N ARG A 472 15.71 -5.08 -12.71
CA ARG A 472 16.53 -4.84 -13.93
C ARG A 472 15.76 -4.06 -15.01
N GLU A 473 16.49 -3.29 -15.83
CA GLU A 473 15.99 -2.82 -17.13
C GLU A 473 16.05 -3.98 -18.14
N HIS A 474 14.98 -4.20 -18.90
CA HIS A 474 14.82 -5.36 -19.79
C HIS A 474 14.83 -4.94 -21.28
N THR A 475 15.34 -5.82 -22.15
CA THR A 475 15.30 -5.62 -23.61
C THR A 475 13.94 -6.00 -24.20
N THR A 476 13.62 -5.52 -25.41
CA THR A 476 12.34 -5.77 -26.10
C THR A 476 12.06 -7.24 -26.43
N GLU A 477 13.11 -8.05 -26.57
CA GLU A 477 13.00 -9.48 -26.92
C GLU A 477 12.79 -10.36 -25.67
N GLU A 478 13.42 -10.02 -24.54
CA GLU A 478 13.17 -10.64 -23.23
C GLU A 478 11.79 -10.29 -22.66
N LEU A 479 11.21 -9.16 -23.08
CA LEU A 479 9.86 -8.74 -22.75
C LEU A 479 8.79 -9.71 -23.30
N LEU A 480 9.05 -10.35 -24.46
CA LEU A 480 8.08 -11.15 -25.22
C LEU A 480 7.78 -12.51 -24.58
N ASP A 481 8.71 -13.11 -23.82
CA ASP A 481 8.45 -14.43 -23.21
C ASP A 481 7.70 -14.33 -21.87
N HIS A 482 7.73 -13.16 -21.19
CA HIS A 482 7.12 -12.91 -19.87
C HIS A 482 5.77 -12.18 -19.87
N ILE A 483 5.39 -11.56 -20.99
CA ILE A 483 4.02 -11.15 -21.25
C ILE A 483 3.16 -12.32 -21.69
N THR A 484 3.72 -13.52 -21.81
CA THR A 484 2.99 -14.69 -22.28
C THR A 484 2.74 -15.73 -21.20
N ARG A 485 1.52 -16.26 -21.14
CA ARG A 485 1.15 -17.44 -20.34
C ARG A 485 0.59 -18.53 -21.22
N LYS A 486 0.67 -19.78 -20.77
CA LYS A 486 -0.01 -20.89 -21.45
C LYS A 486 -1.50 -20.88 -21.08
N CYS A 487 -2.36 -21.10 -22.08
CA CYS A 487 -3.78 -21.33 -21.86
C CYS A 487 -3.97 -22.55 -20.96
N PRO A 488 -4.75 -22.46 -19.87
CA PRO A 488 -5.00 -23.58 -18.97
C PRO A 488 -5.64 -24.79 -19.66
N LYS A 489 -6.45 -24.55 -20.70
CA LYS A 489 -7.20 -25.59 -21.41
C LYS A 489 -6.42 -26.26 -22.55
N CYS A 490 -5.63 -25.50 -23.31
CA CYS A 490 -5.01 -26.01 -24.54
C CYS A 490 -3.48 -25.83 -24.61
N GLY A 491 -2.86 -25.26 -23.59
CA GLY A 491 -1.40 -25.10 -23.49
C GLY A 491 -0.78 -24.07 -24.44
N ARG A 492 -1.55 -23.45 -25.35
CA ARG A 492 -1.02 -22.42 -26.26
C ARG A 492 -0.57 -21.18 -25.48
N ARG A 493 0.58 -20.65 -25.85
CA ARG A 493 1.15 -19.40 -25.32
C ARG A 493 0.32 -18.19 -25.81
N ILE A 494 -0.17 -17.38 -24.88
CA ILE A 494 -1.02 -16.20 -25.07
C ILE A 494 -0.27 -15.01 -24.48
N GLU A 495 -0.08 -13.95 -25.27
CA GLU A 495 0.49 -12.67 -24.85
C GLU A 495 -0.59 -11.78 -24.19
N LYS A 496 -0.23 -11.08 -23.12
CA LYS A 496 -1.05 -10.04 -22.48
C LYS A 496 -0.77 -8.71 -23.16
N ASP A 497 -1.77 -8.23 -23.89
CA ASP A 497 -1.75 -7.02 -24.71
C ASP A 497 -2.50 -5.82 -24.08
N GLY A 498 -3.02 -5.99 -22.86
CA GLY A 498 -3.72 -4.96 -22.09
C GLY A 498 -3.53 -5.07 -20.57
N GLY A 499 -4.08 -4.12 -19.83
CA GLY A 499 -4.18 -4.11 -18.37
C GLY A 499 -5.20 -5.10 -17.82
N CYS A 500 -6.28 -5.39 -18.57
CA CYS A 500 -7.34 -6.30 -18.14
C CYS A 500 -6.80 -7.71 -17.80
N ASN A 501 -7.20 -8.25 -16.66
CA ASN A 501 -6.84 -9.60 -16.20
C ASN A 501 -7.78 -10.67 -16.76
N PHE A 502 -8.90 -10.29 -17.37
CA PHE A 502 -9.72 -11.19 -18.18
C PHE A 502 -8.96 -11.55 -19.45
N MET A 503 -8.85 -12.85 -19.72
CA MET A 503 -8.22 -13.36 -20.93
C MET A 503 -9.13 -14.34 -21.64
N GLN A 504 -9.19 -14.25 -22.97
CA GLN A 504 -9.88 -15.24 -23.80
C GLN A 504 -8.89 -15.85 -24.79
N CYS A 505 -8.74 -17.17 -24.76
CA CYS A 505 -7.84 -17.87 -25.67
C CYS A 505 -8.34 -17.79 -27.12
N SER A 506 -7.54 -17.25 -28.02
CA SER A 506 -7.89 -17.12 -29.45
C SER A 506 -8.04 -18.46 -30.21
N GLN A 507 -7.63 -19.59 -29.60
CA GLN A 507 -7.75 -20.92 -30.23
C GLN A 507 -8.92 -21.73 -29.72
N CYS A 508 -9.08 -21.82 -28.39
CA CYS A 508 -10.10 -22.66 -27.78
C CYS A 508 -11.24 -21.86 -27.17
N SER A 509 -11.20 -20.53 -27.30
CA SER A 509 -12.17 -19.56 -26.74
C SER A 509 -12.38 -19.67 -25.23
N PHE A 510 -11.51 -20.40 -24.52
CA PHE A 510 -11.57 -20.52 -23.07
C PHE A 510 -11.28 -19.17 -22.41
N GLN A 511 -12.16 -18.76 -21.51
CA GLN A 511 -12.06 -17.52 -20.75
C GLN A 511 -11.48 -17.83 -19.38
N PHE A 512 -10.43 -17.14 -18.98
CA PHE A 512 -9.73 -17.40 -17.73
C PHE A 512 -9.12 -16.13 -17.15
N CYS A 513 -8.82 -16.16 -15.86
CA CYS A 513 -8.15 -15.07 -15.17
C CYS A 513 -6.63 -15.18 -15.35
N TRP A 514 -5.98 -14.09 -15.77
CA TRP A 514 -4.53 -14.03 -15.94
C TRP A 514 -3.75 -14.23 -14.64
N VAL A 515 -4.36 -13.87 -13.50
CA VAL A 515 -3.72 -13.90 -12.18
C VAL A 515 -3.65 -15.33 -11.64
N CYS A 516 -4.80 -16.00 -11.51
CA CYS A 516 -4.89 -17.33 -10.90
C CYS A 516 -4.90 -18.48 -11.92
N GLY A 517 -5.20 -18.22 -13.19
CA GLY A 517 -5.31 -19.26 -14.23
C GLY A 517 -6.64 -20.02 -14.23
N SER A 518 -7.54 -19.77 -13.28
CA SER A 518 -8.86 -20.41 -13.21
C SER A 518 -9.83 -19.85 -14.25
N ASP A 519 -10.88 -20.62 -14.54
CA ASP A 519 -11.98 -20.24 -15.43
C ASP A 519 -12.61 -18.89 -15.02
N TRP A 520 -12.82 -17.98 -15.97
CA TRP A 520 -13.37 -16.66 -15.68
C TRP A 520 -14.80 -16.71 -15.14
N SER A 521 -15.59 -17.73 -15.52
CA SER A 521 -16.96 -17.90 -15.00
C SER A 521 -17.01 -18.07 -13.48
N THR A 522 -15.90 -18.49 -12.86
CA THR A 522 -15.78 -18.55 -11.40
C THR A 522 -15.63 -17.17 -10.77
N HIS A 523 -15.14 -16.16 -11.50
CA HIS A 523 -14.87 -14.79 -10.99
C HIS A 523 -16.14 -13.91 -10.91
N GLY A 524 -17.25 -14.48 -10.47
CA GLY A 524 -18.49 -13.77 -10.08
C GLY A 524 -18.60 -13.57 -8.56
N ASP A 525 -19.82 -13.33 -8.06
CA ASP A 525 -20.14 -12.93 -6.66
C ASP A 525 -19.69 -13.92 -5.56
N HIS A 526 -19.20 -15.12 -5.93
CA HIS A 526 -18.90 -16.22 -5.01
C HIS A 526 -17.51 -16.85 -5.13
N PHE A 527 -16.56 -16.25 -5.87
CA PHE A 527 -15.15 -16.69 -5.82
C PHE A 527 -14.20 -15.52 -5.58
N ILE A 528 -13.56 -15.52 -4.42
CA ILE A 528 -12.76 -14.41 -3.93
C ILE A 528 -11.29 -14.66 -4.25
N CYS A 529 -10.91 -14.43 -5.51
CA CYS A 529 -9.54 -14.62 -6.00
C CYS A 529 -8.50 -13.80 -5.21
N ASN A 530 -8.90 -12.70 -4.55
CA ASN A 530 -8.02 -11.87 -3.74
C ASN A 530 -7.72 -12.42 -2.32
N LYS A 531 -8.53 -13.34 -1.78
CA LYS A 531 -8.37 -13.90 -0.42
C LYS A 531 -7.31 -15.00 -0.35
N PHE A 532 -6.57 -15.04 0.74
CA PHE A 532 -5.62 -16.14 1.04
C PHE A 532 -6.29 -17.16 1.96
N ASP A 533 -6.56 -18.37 1.46
CA ASP A 533 -7.26 -19.43 2.20
C ASP A 533 -6.33 -20.39 2.97
N GLY A 534 -5.01 -20.30 2.75
CA GLY A 534 -4.02 -21.17 3.41
C GLY A 534 -4.08 -22.65 3.00
N THR A 535 -5.04 -23.05 2.16
CA THR A 535 -5.23 -24.43 1.70
C THR A 535 -4.56 -24.63 0.34
N VAL A 536 -3.23 -24.68 0.32
CA VAL A 536 -2.50 -25.10 -0.89
C VAL A 536 -2.00 -26.53 -0.70
N LEU A 537 -2.92 -27.50 -0.74
CA LEU A 537 -2.65 -28.86 -1.20
C LEU A 537 -3.97 -29.44 -1.73
N ASN A 538 -3.86 -30.07 -2.90
CA ASN A 538 -4.89 -30.81 -3.65
C ASN A 538 -5.60 -29.98 -4.71
N GLU A 539 -5.09 -30.04 -5.96
CA GLU A 539 -5.82 -30.64 -7.10
C GLU A 539 -4.99 -30.53 -8.41
N VAL A 540 -4.45 -31.70 -8.82
CA VAL A 540 -4.28 -32.33 -10.18
C VAL A 540 -3.62 -31.55 -11.36
N ASP A 541 -2.89 -32.14 -12.31
CA ASP A 541 -2.87 -33.50 -12.90
C ASP A 541 -1.45 -33.96 -13.33
N ASP A 542 -1.24 -35.27 -13.19
CA ASP A 542 -0.16 -36.09 -13.78
C ASP A 542 -0.19 -36.02 -15.32
N GLU A 543 0.99 -35.85 -15.96
CA GLU A 543 1.35 -36.57 -17.20
C GLU A 543 2.85 -36.37 -17.55
N ASP A 544 3.61 -37.43 -17.27
CA ASP A 544 4.78 -38.01 -17.98
C ASP A 544 5.70 -37.11 -18.83
N ILE A 545 6.98 -36.95 -18.43
CA ILE A 545 8.16 -36.95 -19.32
C ILE A 545 9.40 -37.46 -18.55
N GLY A 546 9.89 -38.66 -18.85
CA GLY A 546 11.18 -39.17 -18.37
C GLY A 546 12.37 -38.75 -19.25
N PHE A 547 13.58 -38.66 -18.69
CA PHE A 547 14.87 -38.71 -19.42
C PHE A 547 16.08 -39.06 -18.52
N GLU A 548 17.07 -39.71 -19.13
CA GLU A 548 18.25 -40.39 -18.57
C GLU A 548 19.46 -39.48 -18.19
N ASP A 549 20.05 -39.83 -17.04
CA ASP A 549 21.47 -40.08 -16.70
C ASP A 549 22.66 -39.09 -16.83
N ASN A 550 23.46 -39.17 -15.74
CA ASN A 550 24.93 -39.13 -15.57
C ASN A 550 25.67 -37.83 -15.18
N GLU A 551 26.26 -37.84 -13.97
CA GLU A 551 27.72 -37.74 -13.76
C GLU A 551 28.15 -38.15 -12.33
N GLU A 552 29.15 -39.03 -12.22
CA GLU A 552 29.69 -39.62 -10.98
C GLU A 552 30.45 -38.61 -10.09
N ILE A 553 30.32 -38.75 -8.76
CA ILE A 553 31.28 -38.20 -7.80
C ILE A 553 31.72 -39.31 -6.84
N GLY A 554 33.01 -39.66 -6.92
CA GLY A 554 33.66 -40.70 -6.13
C GLY A 554 34.07 -40.29 -4.71
N ASP A 555 34.14 -41.33 -3.87
CA ASP A 555 34.94 -41.56 -2.66
C ASP A 555 34.98 -40.47 -1.57
N LEU A 556 33.94 -40.40 -0.73
CA LEU A 556 34.00 -39.77 0.59
C LEU A 556 33.30 -40.64 1.67
N ASP A 557 33.89 -40.69 2.86
CA ASP A 557 33.47 -41.51 4.02
C ASP A 557 32.04 -41.14 4.51
N PRO A 558 31.10 -42.10 4.59
CA PRO A 558 29.70 -41.89 4.98
C PRO A 558 29.51 -41.22 6.36
N LYS A 559 30.42 -41.41 7.31
CA LYS A 559 30.29 -40.85 8.67
C LYS A 559 30.60 -39.35 8.73
N ASP A 560 31.41 -38.83 7.82
CA ASP A 560 31.69 -37.39 7.70
C ASP A 560 30.54 -36.64 6.98
N PHE A 561 29.72 -37.35 6.20
CA PHE A 561 28.56 -36.80 5.48
C PHE A 561 27.34 -36.57 6.40
N LEU A 562 27.13 -37.46 7.38
CA LEU A 562 26.00 -37.38 8.33
C LEU A 562 26.11 -36.22 9.34
N TYR A 563 27.33 -35.84 9.72
CA TYR A 563 27.57 -34.90 10.82
C TYR A 563 27.77 -33.44 10.40
N LYS A 564 28.15 -33.15 9.14
CA LYS A 564 28.56 -31.79 8.74
C LYS A 564 27.50 -30.92 8.09
N LYS A 565 26.38 -31.46 7.62
CA LYS A 565 25.35 -30.64 6.97
C LYS A 565 23.94 -31.23 7.10
N GLN A 566 23.44 -31.27 8.33
CA GLN A 566 22.00 -31.16 8.56
C GLN A 566 21.55 -29.80 8.05
N SER A 567 20.96 -29.77 6.87
CA SER A 567 20.13 -28.65 6.47
C SER A 567 19.00 -29.30 5.70
N LEU A 568 17.86 -29.42 6.36
CA LEU A 568 16.53 -29.43 5.77
C LEU A 568 16.44 -28.32 4.70
N PRO A 569 15.50 -28.37 3.74
CA PRO A 569 15.20 -27.17 2.96
C PRO A 569 15.06 -25.99 3.93
N PRO A 570 15.66 -24.82 3.66
CA PRO A 570 15.60 -23.68 4.58
C PRO A 570 14.17 -23.24 4.93
N MET A 571 13.16 -23.75 4.22
CA MET A 571 11.75 -23.63 4.58
C MET A 571 11.28 -24.80 5.46
N ASN A 572 11.20 -24.58 6.78
CA ASN A 572 10.33 -25.37 7.65
C ASN A 572 8.85 -25.02 7.37
N GLU A 573 7.91 -25.76 7.95
CA GLU A 573 6.46 -25.56 7.74
C GLU A 573 6.01 -24.10 7.99
N GLU A 574 6.55 -23.46 9.01
CA GLU A 574 6.29 -22.04 9.33
C GLU A 574 6.76 -21.08 8.23
N ASN A 575 7.97 -21.30 7.69
CA ASN A 575 8.52 -20.52 6.59
C ASN A 575 7.75 -20.79 5.29
N ILE A 576 7.24 -22.01 5.06
CA ILE A 576 6.37 -22.35 3.92
C ILE A 576 5.08 -21.54 3.98
N THR A 577 4.38 -21.58 5.11
CA THR A 577 3.11 -20.86 5.28
C THR A 577 3.32 -19.35 5.15
N SER A 578 4.36 -18.81 5.78
CA SER A 578 4.72 -17.38 5.71
C SER A 578 5.07 -16.94 4.28
N PHE A 579 5.87 -17.75 3.58
CA PHE A 579 6.25 -17.49 2.19
C PHE A 579 5.05 -17.55 1.24
N ASN A 580 4.17 -18.56 1.39
CA ASN A 580 2.99 -18.72 0.55
C ASN A 580 2.01 -17.55 0.74
N LYS A 581 1.79 -17.13 1.99
CA LYS A 581 1.00 -15.91 2.28
C LYS A 581 1.64 -14.71 1.60
N PHE A 582 2.93 -14.45 1.82
CA PHE A 582 3.61 -13.32 1.19
C PHE A 582 3.51 -13.36 -0.34
N ASN A 583 3.77 -14.52 -0.95
CA ASN A 583 3.75 -14.70 -2.40
C ASN A 583 2.35 -14.43 -2.99
N HIS A 584 1.28 -14.84 -2.29
CA HIS A 584 -0.10 -14.55 -2.70
C HIS A 584 -0.35 -13.04 -2.86
N TYR A 585 -0.03 -12.24 -1.84
CA TYR A 585 -0.23 -10.79 -1.88
C TYR A 585 0.77 -10.10 -2.82
N PHE A 586 2.04 -10.55 -2.81
CA PHE A 586 3.10 -9.98 -3.66
C PHE A 586 2.84 -10.20 -5.15
N LYS A 587 2.35 -11.38 -5.55
CA LYS A 587 1.97 -11.66 -6.95
C LYS A 587 0.94 -10.63 -7.43
N ARG A 588 -0.10 -10.34 -6.64
CA ARG A 588 -1.18 -9.41 -6.99
C ARG A 588 -0.73 -7.95 -6.99
N TYR A 589 0.04 -7.54 -5.98
CA TYR A 589 0.75 -6.25 -5.96
C TYR A 589 1.49 -5.99 -7.28
N MET A 590 2.32 -6.94 -7.71
CA MET A 590 3.11 -6.81 -8.93
C MET A 590 2.25 -6.85 -10.20
N MET A 591 1.15 -7.62 -10.21
CA MET A 591 0.25 -7.66 -11.37
C MET A 591 -0.45 -6.32 -11.59
N HIS A 592 -0.89 -5.63 -10.54
CA HIS A 592 -1.49 -4.30 -10.70
C HIS A 592 -0.49 -3.23 -11.14
N ILE A 593 0.76 -3.27 -10.67
CA ILE A 593 1.83 -2.40 -11.19
C ILE A 593 2.04 -2.63 -12.68
N LYS A 594 2.09 -3.90 -13.11
CA LYS A 594 2.24 -4.25 -14.53
C LYS A 594 1.05 -3.78 -15.36
N ALA A 595 -0.17 -4.01 -14.89
CA ALA A 595 -1.39 -3.56 -15.57
C ALA A 595 -1.41 -2.04 -15.74
N HIS A 596 -1.10 -1.29 -14.68
CA HIS A 596 -1.04 0.18 -14.72
C HIS A 596 -0.03 0.69 -15.75
N LYS A 597 1.16 0.07 -15.84
CA LYS A 597 2.17 0.43 -16.85
C LYS A 597 1.66 0.23 -18.29
N LEU A 598 0.88 -0.83 -18.54
CA LEU A 598 0.29 -1.09 -19.86
C LEU A 598 -0.83 -0.10 -20.16
N GLU A 599 -1.71 0.17 -19.19
CA GLU A 599 -2.78 1.17 -19.29
C GLU A 599 -2.22 2.55 -19.65
N LEU A 600 -1.11 2.97 -19.02
CA LEU A 600 -0.42 4.22 -19.34
C LEU A 600 0.25 4.20 -20.72
N LYS A 601 0.86 3.07 -21.11
CA LYS A 601 1.54 2.92 -22.41
C LYS A 601 0.58 3.06 -23.59
N TYR A 602 -0.62 2.48 -23.49
CA TYR A 602 -1.62 2.47 -24.57
C TYR A 602 -2.69 3.56 -24.42
N ARG A 603 -2.61 4.39 -23.38
CA ARG A 603 -3.57 5.46 -23.05
C ARG A 603 -3.96 6.34 -24.23
N ASP A 604 -3.00 6.83 -24.99
CA ASP A 604 -3.27 7.75 -26.10
C ASP A 604 -4.10 7.07 -27.20
N SER A 605 -3.84 5.78 -27.45
CA SER A 605 -4.62 4.99 -28.40
C SER A 605 -6.05 4.77 -27.91
N TYR A 606 -6.23 4.37 -26.64
CA TYR A 606 -7.55 4.16 -26.06
C TYR A 606 -8.36 5.45 -26.02
N ARG A 607 -7.72 6.58 -25.67
CA ARG A 607 -8.33 7.91 -25.66
C ARG A 607 -8.84 8.30 -27.05
N GLN A 608 -8.09 8.02 -28.11
CA GLN A 608 -8.51 8.33 -29.48
C GLN A 608 -9.74 7.52 -29.89
N ASN A 609 -9.79 6.23 -29.54
CA ASN A 609 -10.94 5.37 -29.83
C ASN A 609 -12.19 5.87 -29.10
N LEU A 610 -12.11 6.04 -27.77
CA LEU A 610 -13.23 6.56 -26.97
C LEU A 610 -13.73 7.92 -27.45
N LEU A 611 -12.81 8.81 -27.85
CA LEU A 611 -13.21 10.11 -28.38
C LEU A 611 -14.01 9.96 -29.67
N GLN A 612 -13.62 9.07 -30.58
CA GLN A 612 -14.40 8.81 -31.79
C GLN A 612 -15.81 8.29 -31.47
N ASP A 613 -15.93 7.38 -30.51
CA ASP A 613 -17.21 6.79 -30.14
C ASP A 613 -18.13 7.81 -29.47
N PHE A 614 -17.61 8.58 -28.50
CA PHE A 614 -18.41 9.54 -27.74
C PHE A 614 -18.78 10.80 -28.53
N LEU A 615 -18.04 11.15 -29.59
CA LEU A 615 -18.39 12.27 -30.45
C LEU A 615 -19.74 12.08 -31.18
N HIS A 616 -20.26 10.86 -31.24
CA HIS A 616 -21.60 10.59 -31.76
C HIS A 616 -22.73 11.02 -30.81
N GLU A 617 -22.48 11.07 -29.51
CA GLU A 617 -23.48 11.35 -28.48
C GLU A 617 -23.31 12.72 -27.82
N MET A 618 -22.08 13.26 -27.77
CA MET A 618 -21.78 14.49 -27.05
C MET A 618 -20.74 15.38 -27.77
N SER A 619 -20.59 16.62 -27.28
CA SER A 619 -19.61 17.56 -27.84
C SER A 619 -18.17 17.10 -27.56
N GLU A 620 -17.23 17.51 -28.42
CA GLU A 620 -15.80 17.20 -28.24
C GLU A 620 -15.27 17.63 -26.87
N ARG A 621 -15.71 18.79 -26.36
CA ARG A 621 -15.30 19.26 -25.04
C ARG A 621 -15.80 18.33 -23.93
N THR A 622 -17.10 17.99 -23.96
CA THR A 622 -17.73 17.11 -22.98
C THR A 622 -17.13 15.71 -23.02
N ALA A 623 -16.89 15.16 -24.22
CA ALA A 623 -16.23 13.87 -24.40
C ALA A 623 -14.82 13.87 -23.80
N ASN A 624 -14.05 14.94 -24.03
CA ASN A 624 -12.71 15.06 -23.48
C ASN A 624 -12.69 15.13 -21.95
N GLU A 625 -13.60 15.90 -21.35
CA GLU A 625 -13.78 15.99 -19.89
C GLU A 625 -14.20 14.64 -19.30
N PHE A 626 -15.12 13.93 -19.94
CA PHE A 626 -15.59 12.62 -19.49
C PHE A 626 -14.50 11.55 -19.60
N ILE A 627 -13.80 11.46 -20.75
CA ILE A 627 -12.66 10.55 -20.93
C ILE A 627 -11.56 10.83 -19.92
N HIS A 628 -11.31 12.11 -19.59
CA HIS A 628 -10.36 12.46 -18.54
C HIS A 628 -10.79 11.93 -17.17
N ARG A 629 -12.08 12.02 -16.82
CA ARG A 629 -12.64 11.43 -15.59
C ARG A 629 -12.49 9.91 -15.55
N ILE A 630 -12.79 9.21 -16.65
CA ILE A 630 -12.63 7.75 -16.76
C ILE A 630 -11.18 7.34 -16.44
N PHE A 631 -10.20 7.91 -17.15
CA PHE A 631 -8.80 7.56 -16.93
C PHE A 631 -8.30 7.95 -15.54
N LYS A 632 -8.79 9.07 -14.99
CA LYS A 632 -8.47 9.48 -13.62
C LYS A 632 -9.00 8.47 -12.60
N ALA A 633 -10.24 8.00 -12.75
CA ALA A 633 -10.82 6.99 -11.88
C ALA A 633 -10.05 5.66 -11.98
N ILE A 634 -9.69 5.24 -13.18
CA ILE A 634 -8.82 4.06 -13.44
C ILE A 634 -7.48 4.22 -12.72
N ASP A 635 -6.76 5.32 -12.89
CA ASP A 635 -5.44 5.53 -12.26
C ASP A 635 -5.52 5.50 -10.73
N ILE A 636 -6.54 6.15 -10.18
CA ILE A 636 -6.77 6.21 -8.73
C ILE A 636 -7.10 4.82 -8.20
N ALA A 637 -8.05 4.11 -8.82
CA ALA A 637 -8.44 2.76 -8.43
C ALA A 637 -7.28 1.77 -8.57
N ARG A 638 -6.54 1.80 -9.69
CA ARG A 638 -5.40 0.90 -9.93
C ARG A 638 -4.28 1.11 -8.94
N SER A 639 -3.95 2.38 -8.66
CA SER A 639 -2.97 2.71 -7.62
C SER A 639 -3.44 2.19 -6.26
N THR A 640 -4.72 2.40 -5.92
CA THR A 640 -5.25 1.97 -4.63
C THR A 640 -5.29 0.44 -4.51
N LEU A 641 -5.68 -0.28 -5.56
CA LEU A 641 -5.63 -1.73 -5.64
C LEU A 641 -4.20 -2.28 -5.55
N THR A 642 -3.24 -1.58 -6.15
CA THR A 642 -1.83 -1.98 -6.04
C THR A 642 -1.44 -2.08 -4.56
N PHE A 643 -1.64 -1.02 -3.79
CA PHE A 643 -1.22 -0.98 -2.39
C PHE A 643 -2.22 -1.61 -1.41
N SER A 644 -3.43 -1.98 -1.85
CA SER A 644 -4.39 -2.70 -1.01
C SER A 644 -3.91 -4.10 -0.67
N TYR A 645 -3.14 -4.75 -1.55
CA TYR A 645 -2.59 -6.09 -1.30
C TYR A 645 -1.50 -6.12 -0.22
N PRO A 646 -0.44 -5.31 -0.30
CA PRO A 646 0.49 -5.16 0.81
C PRO A 646 -0.19 -4.70 2.11
N ALA A 647 -1.20 -3.83 2.01
CA ALA A 647 -1.99 -3.42 3.18
C ALA A 647 -2.67 -4.65 3.81
N ALA A 648 -3.47 -5.42 3.05
CA ALA A 648 -4.15 -6.61 3.53
C ALA A 648 -3.19 -7.67 4.11
N TYR A 649 -1.99 -7.84 3.53
CA TYR A 649 -0.98 -8.76 4.06
C TYR A 649 -0.61 -8.47 5.52
N LEU A 650 -0.49 -7.18 5.86
CA LEU A 650 -0.11 -6.71 7.20
C LEU A 650 -1.26 -6.77 8.22
N TRP A 651 -2.49 -7.09 7.78
CA TRP A 651 -3.61 -7.27 8.70
C TRP A 651 -3.55 -8.64 9.38
N LYS A 652 -4.13 -8.70 10.57
CA LYS A 652 -4.33 -9.95 11.29
C LYS A 652 -5.39 -10.79 10.58
N ASN A 653 -5.05 -12.04 10.24
CA ASN A 653 -5.96 -12.98 9.59
C ASN A 653 -7.27 -13.12 10.37
N GLY A 654 -8.40 -13.12 9.66
CA GLY A 654 -9.74 -13.32 10.23
C GLY A 654 -10.30 -12.14 11.04
N SER A 655 -9.67 -10.96 10.98
CA SER A 655 -10.24 -9.75 11.60
C SER A 655 -11.44 -9.22 10.81
N ARG A 656 -12.47 -8.70 11.48
CA ARG A 656 -13.68 -8.13 10.84
C ARG A 656 -13.35 -7.06 9.81
N GLY A 657 -12.42 -6.16 10.15
CA GLY A 657 -11.99 -5.13 9.20
C GLY A 657 -11.22 -5.70 8.01
N LEU A 658 -10.51 -6.84 8.12
CA LEU A 658 -9.91 -7.51 6.96
C LEU A 658 -10.98 -8.10 6.06
N ILE A 659 -12.03 -8.72 6.61
CA ILE A 659 -13.16 -9.25 5.83
C ILE A 659 -13.86 -8.12 5.06
N PHE A 660 -14.12 -7.01 5.75
CA PHE A 660 -14.70 -5.80 5.15
C PHE A 660 -13.78 -5.25 4.05
N PHE A 661 -12.50 -5.06 4.36
CA PHE A 661 -11.50 -4.55 3.43
C PHE A 661 -11.36 -5.43 2.18
N GLU A 662 -11.29 -6.75 2.34
CA GLU A 662 -11.23 -7.71 1.23
C GLU A 662 -12.51 -7.70 0.39
N THR A 663 -13.67 -7.46 1.00
CA THR A 663 -14.94 -7.32 0.27
C THR A 663 -14.93 -6.09 -0.65
N TYR A 664 -14.53 -4.93 -0.13
CA TYR A 664 -14.41 -3.72 -0.95
C TYR A 664 -13.26 -3.80 -1.94
N GLN A 665 -12.18 -4.48 -1.60
CA GLN A 665 -11.10 -4.79 -2.54
C GLN A 665 -11.65 -5.60 -3.71
N SER A 666 -12.41 -6.68 -3.47
CA SER A 666 -13.03 -7.48 -4.53
C SER A 666 -13.98 -6.65 -5.39
N ASN A 667 -14.85 -5.85 -4.77
CA ASN A 667 -15.80 -5.00 -5.49
C ASN A 667 -15.09 -3.98 -6.38
N LEU A 668 -14.01 -3.38 -5.87
CA LEU A 668 -13.18 -2.45 -6.62
C LEU A 668 -12.47 -3.14 -7.79
N GLU A 669 -11.95 -4.36 -7.60
CA GLU A 669 -11.34 -5.14 -8.68
C GLU A 669 -12.35 -5.47 -9.78
N ILE A 670 -13.55 -5.93 -9.42
CA ILE A 670 -14.58 -6.29 -10.41
C ILE A 670 -14.97 -5.06 -11.24
N ALA A 671 -15.23 -3.92 -10.59
CA ALA A 671 -15.55 -2.68 -11.28
C ALA A 671 -14.39 -2.22 -12.18
N MET A 672 -13.15 -2.38 -11.71
CA MET A 672 -11.94 -2.02 -12.45
C MET A 672 -11.76 -2.85 -13.71
N GLU A 673 -11.88 -4.17 -13.60
CA GLU A 673 -11.71 -5.07 -14.74
C GLU A 673 -12.82 -4.89 -15.79
N LYS A 674 -14.05 -4.55 -15.37
CA LYS A 674 -15.13 -4.20 -16.30
C LYS A 674 -14.83 -2.90 -17.05
N LEU A 675 -14.50 -1.81 -16.35
CA LEU A 675 -14.23 -0.52 -17.00
C LEU A 675 -13.00 -0.57 -17.91
N VAL A 676 -11.89 -1.13 -17.44
CA VAL A 676 -10.68 -1.29 -18.26
C VAL A 676 -10.96 -2.20 -19.44
N GLY A 677 -11.74 -3.28 -19.25
CA GLY A 677 -12.17 -4.16 -20.33
C GLY A 677 -12.94 -3.42 -21.43
N MET A 678 -13.83 -2.48 -21.06
CA MET A 678 -14.57 -1.65 -22.01
C MET A 678 -13.63 -0.70 -22.77
N VAL A 679 -12.73 -0.02 -22.05
CA VAL A 679 -11.74 0.92 -22.63
C VAL A 679 -10.78 0.22 -23.61
N GLU A 680 -10.33 -0.98 -23.29
CA GLU A 680 -9.31 -1.68 -24.09
C GLU A 680 -9.88 -2.37 -25.33
N ARG A 681 -11.09 -2.93 -25.20
CA ARG A 681 -11.65 -3.84 -26.21
C ARG A 681 -12.84 -3.27 -26.97
N ASN A 682 -13.26 -2.04 -26.66
CA ASN A 682 -14.44 -1.40 -27.24
C ASN A 682 -15.67 -2.32 -27.22
N LEU A 683 -15.89 -2.96 -26.06
CA LEU A 683 -16.93 -3.99 -25.91
C LEU A 683 -18.33 -3.40 -25.76
N ASP A 684 -18.43 -2.08 -25.60
CA ASP A 684 -19.67 -1.40 -25.25
C ASP A 684 -19.64 0.03 -25.79
N ASP A 685 -20.67 0.41 -26.55
CA ASP A 685 -20.81 1.75 -27.13
C ASP A 685 -21.67 2.66 -26.24
N ASN A 686 -22.20 2.14 -25.11
CA ASN A 686 -23.13 2.88 -24.25
C ASN A 686 -22.40 3.69 -23.18
N THR A 687 -22.37 5.01 -23.36
CA THR A 687 -21.80 5.99 -22.42
C THR A 687 -22.29 5.82 -20.98
N SER A 688 -23.55 5.41 -20.76
CA SER A 688 -24.11 5.23 -19.41
C SER A 688 -23.43 4.10 -18.61
N HIS A 689 -22.94 3.06 -19.28
CA HIS A 689 -22.20 1.99 -18.62
C HIS A 689 -20.80 2.46 -18.21
N PHE A 690 -20.14 3.30 -19.03
CA PHE A 690 -18.87 3.92 -18.66
C PHE A 690 -19.03 4.82 -17.43
N GLU A 691 -20.09 5.63 -17.40
CA GLU A 691 -20.40 6.51 -16.25
C GLU A 691 -20.62 5.66 -14.99
N HIS A 692 -21.47 4.63 -15.07
CA HIS A 692 -21.78 3.76 -13.96
C HIS A 692 -20.53 3.09 -13.35
N PHE A 693 -19.68 2.47 -14.16
CA PHE A 693 -18.46 1.83 -13.62
C PHE A 693 -17.42 2.85 -13.15
N THR A 694 -17.37 4.05 -13.74
CA THR A 694 -16.52 5.15 -13.26
C THR A 694 -16.96 5.59 -11.86
N GLU A 695 -18.26 5.79 -11.64
CA GLU A 695 -18.82 6.11 -10.32
C GLU A 695 -18.59 5.00 -9.30
N MET A 696 -18.73 3.72 -9.70
CA MET A 696 -18.43 2.59 -8.81
C MET A 696 -16.97 2.58 -8.38
N LEU A 697 -16.03 2.86 -9.29
CA LEU A 697 -14.61 2.96 -8.96
C LEU A 697 -14.34 4.09 -7.97
N GLU A 698 -14.90 5.28 -8.23
CA GLU A 698 -14.78 6.43 -7.33
C GLU A 698 -15.35 6.11 -5.94
N LYS A 699 -16.55 5.53 -5.89
CA LYS A 699 -17.24 5.14 -4.65
C LYS A 699 -16.45 4.11 -3.86
N TYR A 700 -16.10 2.97 -4.45
CA TYR A 700 -15.38 1.91 -3.72
C TYR A 700 -13.98 2.32 -3.33
N THR A 701 -13.30 3.14 -4.16
CA THR A 701 -12.00 3.69 -3.75
C THR A 701 -12.15 4.61 -2.55
N ASN A 702 -13.12 5.52 -2.55
CA ASN A 702 -13.36 6.42 -1.42
C ASN A 702 -13.73 5.67 -0.16
N ILE A 703 -14.63 4.67 -0.23
CA ILE A 703 -14.99 3.82 0.91
C ILE A 703 -13.76 3.08 1.43
N MET A 704 -12.99 2.43 0.55
CA MET A 704 -11.82 1.68 0.97
C MET A 704 -10.78 2.59 1.65
N LEU A 705 -10.57 3.81 1.14
CA LEU A 705 -9.67 4.80 1.73
C LEU A 705 -10.20 5.36 3.07
N SER A 706 -11.49 5.74 3.15
CA SER A 706 -12.09 6.29 4.37
C SER A 706 -12.13 5.26 5.50
N GLU A 707 -12.44 4.00 5.17
CA GLU A 707 -12.55 2.93 6.15
C GLU A 707 -11.18 2.41 6.58
N THR A 708 -10.15 2.49 5.72
CA THR A 708 -8.76 2.19 6.16
C THR A 708 -8.25 3.18 7.19
N ASP A 709 -8.69 4.43 7.14
CA ASP A 709 -8.36 5.42 8.17
C ASP A 709 -9.07 5.12 9.51
N LYS A 710 -10.23 4.42 9.49
CA LYS A 710 -11.01 4.06 10.68
C LYS A 710 -10.59 2.73 11.34
N TYR A 711 -10.39 1.66 10.56
CA TYR A 711 -10.23 0.29 11.09
C TYR A 711 -8.78 -0.21 11.26
N MET A 712 -7.78 0.54 10.79
CA MET A 712 -6.37 0.20 11.03
C MET A 712 -5.87 0.56 12.45
N TYR A 713 -6.78 0.64 13.43
CA TYR A 713 -6.49 1.02 14.82
C TYR A 713 -7.13 0.06 15.82
#